data_AF-A0A9N9V8X1-F1
#
_entry.id   AF-A0A9N9V8X1-F1
#
_cell.length_a   1.000
_cell.length_b   1.000
_cell.length_c   1.000
_cell.angle_alpha   90.00
_cell.angle_beta   90.00
_cell.angle_gamma   90.00
#
_symmetry.space_group_name_H-M   'P 1'
#
loop_
_entity.id
_entity.type
_entity.pdbx_description
1 polymer ?
#
loop_
_entity_poly.entity_id
_entity_poly.type
_entity_poly.pdbx_seq_one_letter_code
_entity_poly.pdbx_strand_id
1 'polypeptide(L)'
;MSAAQLLNPKAESRRRGEALKVNISAGQGLQDVLKSNLGPMGTIKMLVDGAGQIKLTKDGNVLLREMQIQNPTAVMIARAATAQDDICGDGTTSVVLLVGELLKQADRHISEGLHPRIITDGFEIAKVEALKFLDDFKIAKEVDRELLISVARTSLATKLNSTLAVQLTPDIVDAVLAIYQAPAKPDLHMVEIMKMQHRTAADTQLIRGLALDHGARHPDMPKRLENCYILTMNVSLEYEKTEINSGFFYSSAEQRDKLVESERRFVDAKLKKIVELKKEVCGNDGKKNFVVINQKGIDPLSLDVLAKNGILALRRAKRRNMERLQLVCGGIAQNSVDDLSEDVLGWAGLVYEQTLGEEKYTFVEEVKDPKSVTLMIKGPNAHTIAQVTDAVRDGLRSVYNMIVDKSVVPGAGAFQVACATHLKGEFKDSVKGKAKYGVEAFADALLVIPKTLAANAGHDVQDVLAQLQDEHNEGDIVGLNLETGEPMDPELEGVFDSYRVLRNCMASSSGIASNLLLCDELLKARQMGRAGGPGPVNSIGTMASYDSDSSDGEFEETNVLLGYASKEADEDTISRLGGVPDWLDADHPPSAALARCKVCKDLMVLLLQLNGELAERFPGHERRIYVFGCRRPTCRRKDGSIRALRAQRIWKDETKEEPKPEKAEEKPEPTPSKPDAPTSGLGEALFGAKGLGASASANPFSSGGANPFSSGGGGANPFASPSASNSNPFGSSSKPDTPAEPAKASETQEKEKSLTKSFAETLSLNAPPTQPAPPPEPWPDAKEQPQPYPTLYLADAEYETLDPTPTKLPENARIEDADAPEPSALDREAFESTMDSAFQKFADRLSQNPEQAIRYEFGGTPLLYSKTDPVGQKLSQGGMPGCGNCGGRRTFEVQLTPHAIAELEEDDLSLEGMEWGTIIVGVCASDCVPRGTKTGEVGHIEEWAGVQWEELVSRK
;
A
#
# COMPACT_ATOMS: atom_id res chain seq x y z
N MET A 1 2.63 -44.20 3.66
CA MET A 1 3.19 -43.75 2.37
C MET A 1 2.05 -43.34 1.44
N SER A 2 1.65 -42.07 1.45
CA SER A 2 1.00 -41.42 0.28
C SER A 2 2.04 -41.15 -0.80
N ALA A 3 1.62 -40.77 -2.01
CA ALA A 3 2.56 -40.33 -3.06
C ALA A 3 3.33 -39.08 -2.60
N ALA A 4 2.67 -38.15 -1.92
CA ALA A 4 3.30 -37.00 -1.27
C ALA A 4 4.38 -37.41 -0.25
N GLN A 5 4.17 -38.46 0.56
CA GLN A 5 5.19 -38.99 1.48
C GLN A 5 6.39 -39.66 0.78
N LEU A 6 6.26 -40.07 -0.48
CA LEU A 6 7.41 -40.54 -1.28
C LEU A 6 8.28 -39.38 -1.75
N LEU A 7 7.69 -38.19 -1.95
CA LEU A 7 8.38 -36.97 -2.36
C LEU A 7 8.96 -36.21 -1.17
N ASN A 8 8.19 -36.04 -0.09
CA ASN A 8 8.61 -35.40 1.16
C ASN A 8 8.10 -36.23 2.35
N PRO A 9 8.98 -36.89 3.13
CA PRO A 9 8.58 -37.73 4.27
C PRO A 9 7.77 -37.00 5.36
N LYS A 10 7.83 -35.67 5.40
CA LYS A 10 7.14 -34.81 6.38
C LYS A 10 5.92 -34.09 5.83
N ALA A 11 5.58 -34.28 4.54
CA ALA A 11 4.35 -33.72 3.99
C ALA A 11 3.14 -34.43 4.62
N GLU A 12 2.27 -33.64 5.25
CA GLU A 12 0.96 -34.12 5.69
C GLU A 12 0.04 -34.17 4.47
N SER A 13 -0.56 -35.33 4.22
CA SER A 13 -1.42 -35.58 3.06
C SER A 13 -2.65 -36.35 3.53
N ARG A 14 -3.82 -35.72 3.41
CA ARG A 14 -5.10 -36.40 3.56
C ARG A 14 -5.51 -36.95 2.21
N ARG A 15 -5.70 -38.26 2.14
CA ARG A 15 -6.14 -38.98 0.92
C ARG A 15 -7.63 -38.76 0.65
N ARG A 16 -8.07 -38.99 -0.58
CA ARG A 16 -9.45 -38.86 -1.09
C ARG A 16 -10.60 -39.03 -0.09
N GLY A 17 -10.72 -40.19 0.56
CA GLY A 17 -11.81 -40.44 1.51
C GLY A 17 -11.70 -39.66 2.84
N GLU A 18 -10.49 -39.26 3.23
CA GLU A 18 -10.24 -38.42 4.41
C GLU A 18 -10.33 -36.93 4.10
N ALA A 19 -9.78 -36.49 2.96
CA ALA A 19 -9.83 -35.11 2.47
C ALA A 19 -11.28 -34.63 2.35
N LEU A 20 -12.13 -35.43 1.69
CA LEU A 20 -13.56 -35.17 1.56
C LEU A 20 -14.26 -35.06 2.93
N LYS A 21 -13.98 -36.00 3.86
CA LYS A 21 -14.55 -35.97 5.22
C LYS A 21 -14.10 -34.76 6.04
N VAL A 22 -12.84 -34.33 5.90
CA VAL A 22 -12.33 -33.11 6.52
C VAL A 22 -13.04 -31.89 5.94
N ASN A 23 -13.25 -31.83 4.62
CA ASN A 23 -13.98 -30.72 3.98
C ASN A 23 -15.43 -30.64 4.47
N ILE A 24 -16.14 -31.77 4.48
CA ILE A 24 -17.54 -31.86 4.90
C ILE A 24 -17.67 -31.52 6.40
N SER A 25 -16.79 -32.06 7.25
CA SER A 25 -16.77 -31.75 8.69
C SER A 25 -16.42 -30.29 8.98
N ALA A 26 -15.56 -29.65 8.18
CA ALA A 26 -15.27 -28.22 8.28
C ALA A 26 -16.48 -27.36 7.91
N GLY A 27 -17.17 -27.69 6.81
CA GLY A 27 -18.39 -27.00 6.39
C GLY A 27 -19.53 -27.14 7.40
N GLN A 28 -19.76 -28.36 7.90
CA GLN A 28 -20.74 -28.65 8.96
C GLN A 28 -20.39 -27.93 10.27
N GLY A 29 -19.11 -27.91 10.68
CA GLY A 29 -18.67 -27.20 11.87
C GLY A 29 -18.91 -25.69 11.78
N LEU A 30 -18.63 -25.08 10.62
CA LEU A 30 -18.88 -23.65 10.40
C LEU A 30 -20.40 -23.34 10.31
N GLN A 31 -21.18 -24.22 9.69
CA GLN A 31 -22.65 -24.19 9.69
C GLN A 31 -23.20 -24.25 11.13
N ASP A 32 -22.70 -25.16 11.98
CA ASP A 32 -23.14 -25.30 13.37
C ASP A 32 -22.78 -24.10 14.25
N VAL A 33 -21.67 -23.41 13.95
CA VAL A 33 -21.34 -22.13 14.58
C VAL A 33 -22.31 -21.04 14.13
N LEU A 34 -22.63 -20.91 12.84
CA LEU A 34 -23.41 -19.80 12.31
C LEU A 34 -24.94 -19.98 12.37
N LYS A 35 -25.46 -21.21 12.48
CA LYS A 35 -26.92 -21.47 12.46
C LYS A 35 -27.69 -20.69 13.53
N SER A 36 -27.08 -20.48 14.69
CA SER A 36 -27.71 -19.76 15.80
C SER A 36 -27.99 -18.29 15.48
N ASN A 37 -27.28 -17.71 14.51
CA ASN A 37 -27.39 -16.29 14.18
C ASN A 37 -28.54 -15.98 13.22
N LEU A 38 -29.07 -16.98 12.51
CA LEU A 38 -30.03 -16.75 11.41
C LEU A 38 -31.40 -16.28 11.91
N GLY A 39 -31.96 -15.26 11.24
CA GLY A 39 -33.32 -14.76 11.47
C GLY A 39 -33.46 -13.87 12.71
N PRO A 40 -34.60 -13.17 12.89
CA PRO A 40 -34.78 -12.23 14.00
C PRO A 40 -34.72 -12.89 15.38
N MET A 41 -35.18 -14.14 15.53
CA MET A 41 -35.07 -14.91 16.78
C MET A 41 -33.69 -15.56 17.02
N GLY A 42 -32.75 -15.44 16.07
CA GLY A 42 -31.36 -15.90 16.27
C GLY A 42 -30.64 -15.19 17.42
N THR A 43 -29.65 -15.86 18.02
CA THR A 43 -28.88 -15.37 19.16
C THR A 43 -27.76 -14.42 18.77
N ILE A 44 -27.45 -13.47 19.67
CA ILE A 44 -26.28 -12.58 19.54
C ILE A 44 -25.06 -13.31 20.12
N LYS A 45 -23.92 -13.18 19.44
CA LYS A 45 -22.62 -13.68 19.92
C LYS A 45 -21.81 -12.53 20.50
N MET A 46 -21.20 -12.80 21.65
CA MET A 46 -20.19 -11.95 22.26
C MET A 46 -18.82 -12.48 21.87
N LEU A 47 -18.06 -11.67 21.15
CA LEU A 47 -16.65 -11.86 20.89
C LEU A 47 -15.85 -11.02 21.89
N VAL A 48 -14.71 -11.54 22.30
CA VAL A 48 -13.69 -10.83 23.06
C VAL A 48 -12.36 -11.09 22.35
N ASP A 49 -11.65 -10.03 21.97
CA ASP A 49 -10.35 -10.13 21.32
C ASP A 49 -9.22 -10.40 22.34
N GLY A 50 -7.97 -10.42 21.87
CA GLY A 50 -6.79 -10.57 22.74
C GLY A 50 -6.54 -9.38 23.67
N ALA A 51 -7.00 -8.17 23.29
CA ALA A 51 -6.87 -6.94 24.06
C ALA A 51 -8.00 -6.75 25.11
N GLY A 52 -9.04 -7.61 25.07
CA GLY A 52 -10.21 -7.53 25.95
C GLY A 52 -11.34 -6.63 25.43
N GLN A 53 -11.28 -6.14 24.18
CA GLN A 53 -12.40 -5.41 23.59
C GLN A 53 -13.57 -6.37 23.33
N ILE A 54 -14.78 -5.92 23.69
CA ILE A 54 -16.00 -6.72 23.58
C ILE A 54 -16.76 -6.29 22.33
N LYS A 55 -16.99 -7.21 21.40
CA LYS A 55 -17.82 -7.00 20.21
C LYS A 55 -19.05 -7.88 20.26
N LEU A 56 -20.24 -7.26 20.31
CA LEU A 56 -21.52 -7.96 20.21
C LEU A 56 -21.95 -7.95 18.74
N THR A 57 -22.12 -9.14 18.15
CA THR A 57 -22.62 -9.26 16.78
C THR A 57 -23.57 -10.43 16.61
N LYS A 58 -24.49 -10.26 15.66
CA LYS A 58 -25.31 -11.33 15.11
C LYS A 58 -25.06 -11.52 13.62
N ASP A 59 -24.46 -10.54 12.94
CA ASP A 59 -24.08 -10.69 11.55
C ASP A 59 -22.94 -11.72 11.39
N GLY A 60 -23.03 -12.49 10.29
CA GLY A 60 -22.07 -13.51 9.91
C GLY A 60 -20.78 -12.94 9.33
N ASN A 61 -20.80 -11.79 8.62
CA ASN A 61 -19.58 -11.18 8.08
C ASN A 61 -18.65 -10.73 9.21
N VAL A 62 -19.19 -9.97 10.18
CA VAL A 62 -18.45 -9.57 11.39
C VAL A 62 -17.92 -10.80 12.13
N LEU A 63 -18.74 -11.83 12.35
CA LEU A 63 -18.27 -13.04 13.05
C LEU A 63 -17.11 -13.72 12.30
N LEU A 64 -17.17 -13.82 10.97
CA LEU A 64 -16.16 -14.49 10.16
C LEU A 64 -14.87 -13.69 9.97
N ARG A 65 -14.92 -12.35 10.03
CA ARG A 65 -13.72 -11.49 10.00
C ARG A 65 -12.95 -11.52 11.33
N GLU A 66 -13.66 -11.55 12.45
CA GLU A 66 -13.05 -11.53 13.80
C GLU A 66 -12.59 -12.91 14.29
N MET A 67 -13.17 -14.00 13.78
CA MET A 67 -12.76 -15.36 14.15
C MET A 67 -11.47 -15.80 13.45
N GLN A 68 -10.46 -16.20 14.23
CA GLN A 68 -9.22 -16.80 13.70
C GLN A 68 -9.47 -18.24 13.20
N ILE A 69 -9.86 -18.38 11.93
CA ILE A 69 -10.18 -19.68 11.31
C ILE A 69 -8.90 -20.40 10.86
N GLN A 70 -8.54 -21.50 11.53
CA GLN A 70 -7.35 -22.31 11.20
C GLN A 70 -7.57 -23.33 10.06
N ASN A 71 -8.82 -23.75 9.80
CA ASN A 71 -9.10 -24.80 8.83
C ASN A 71 -9.19 -24.19 7.40
N PRO A 72 -8.36 -24.62 6.43
CA PRO A 72 -8.30 -23.98 5.11
C PRO A 72 -9.62 -24.06 4.35
N THR A 73 -10.40 -25.13 4.55
CA THR A 73 -11.72 -25.30 3.95
C THR A 73 -12.71 -24.30 4.51
N ALA A 74 -12.69 -24.07 5.83
CA ALA A 74 -13.51 -23.06 6.46
C ALA A 74 -13.08 -21.62 6.07
N VAL A 75 -11.78 -21.37 5.84
CA VAL A 75 -11.30 -20.08 5.29
C VAL A 75 -11.85 -19.82 3.89
N MET A 76 -11.87 -20.81 3.00
CA MET A 76 -12.48 -20.66 1.66
C MET A 76 -13.97 -20.35 1.74
N ILE A 77 -14.71 -21.00 2.63
CA ILE A 77 -16.16 -20.73 2.85
C ILE A 77 -16.35 -19.32 3.44
N ALA A 78 -15.51 -18.92 4.41
CA ALA A 78 -15.57 -17.60 5.03
C ALA A 78 -15.32 -16.48 4.01
N ARG A 79 -14.26 -16.59 3.19
CA ARG A 79 -13.94 -15.62 2.12
C ARG A 79 -15.11 -15.40 1.15
N ALA A 80 -15.87 -16.44 0.84
CA ALA A 80 -17.04 -16.31 -0.03
C ALA A 80 -18.24 -15.64 0.66
N ALA A 81 -18.42 -15.83 1.97
CA ALA A 81 -19.39 -15.08 2.76
C ALA A 81 -18.99 -13.59 2.87
N THR A 82 -17.69 -13.28 3.01
CA THR A 82 -17.16 -11.92 2.91
C THR A 82 -17.48 -11.29 1.55
N ALA A 83 -17.20 -11.99 0.45
CA ALA A 83 -17.47 -11.50 -0.91
C ALA A 83 -18.98 -11.33 -1.20
N GLN A 84 -19.84 -12.15 -0.60
CA GLN A 84 -21.30 -11.97 -0.63
C GLN A 84 -21.69 -10.63 0.03
N ASP A 85 -21.05 -10.27 1.13
CA ASP A 85 -21.28 -9.00 1.84
C ASP A 85 -20.84 -7.79 1.02
N ASP A 86 -19.61 -7.79 0.53
CA ASP A 86 -19.05 -6.64 -0.21
C ASP A 86 -19.91 -6.30 -1.45
N ILE A 87 -20.52 -7.32 -2.09
CA ILE A 87 -21.46 -7.14 -3.21
C ILE A 87 -22.88 -6.78 -2.71
N CYS A 88 -23.46 -7.55 -1.78
CA CYS A 88 -24.90 -7.54 -1.49
C CYS A 88 -25.28 -6.92 -0.13
N GLY A 89 -24.36 -6.90 0.84
CA GLY A 89 -24.54 -6.44 2.24
C GLY A 89 -25.53 -7.25 3.07
N ASP A 90 -25.90 -8.45 2.61
CA ASP A 90 -26.70 -9.38 3.39
C ASP A 90 -26.58 -10.83 2.86
N GLY A 91 -27.03 -11.78 3.67
CA GLY A 91 -27.08 -13.21 3.33
C GLY A 91 -25.77 -13.97 3.55
N THR A 92 -24.80 -13.39 4.26
CA THR A 92 -23.51 -14.02 4.62
C THR A 92 -23.70 -15.35 5.35
N THR A 93 -24.51 -15.34 6.41
CA THR A 93 -24.92 -16.53 7.17
C THR A 93 -25.57 -17.57 6.25
N SER A 94 -26.49 -17.15 5.38
CA SER A 94 -27.22 -18.05 4.46
C SER A 94 -26.30 -18.78 3.48
N VAL A 95 -25.26 -18.12 2.95
CA VAL A 95 -24.24 -18.77 2.10
C VAL A 95 -23.55 -19.90 2.85
N VAL A 96 -23.09 -19.66 4.10
CA VAL A 96 -22.38 -20.69 4.88
C VAL A 96 -23.30 -21.86 5.24
N LEU A 97 -24.54 -21.58 5.62
CA LEU A 97 -25.52 -22.62 5.94
C LEU A 97 -25.85 -23.51 4.73
N LEU A 98 -26.01 -22.90 3.54
CA LEU A 98 -26.24 -23.64 2.31
C LEU A 98 -25.01 -24.47 1.90
N VAL A 99 -23.79 -23.95 2.00
CA VAL A 99 -22.58 -24.74 1.70
C VAL A 99 -22.45 -25.93 2.66
N GLY A 100 -22.66 -25.72 3.97
CA GLY A 100 -22.61 -26.79 4.96
C GLY A 100 -23.65 -27.88 4.71
N GLU A 101 -24.90 -27.50 4.42
CA GLU A 101 -25.96 -28.48 4.17
C GLU A 101 -25.80 -29.16 2.79
N LEU A 102 -25.35 -28.46 1.74
CA LEU A 102 -25.04 -29.08 0.44
C LEU A 102 -23.95 -30.16 0.58
N LEU A 103 -22.89 -29.87 1.33
CA LEU A 103 -21.83 -30.85 1.62
C LEU A 103 -22.36 -32.05 2.43
N LYS A 104 -23.26 -31.80 3.39
CA LYS A 104 -23.90 -32.83 4.22
C LYS A 104 -24.91 -33.70 3.46
N GLN A 105 -25.68 -33.15 2.52
CA GLN A 105 -26.57 -33.92 1.65
C GLN A 105 -25.76 -34.71 0.60
N ALA A 106 -24.68 -34.14 0.06
CA ALA A 106 -23.75 -34.85 -0.80
C ALA A 106 -23.09 -36.06 -0.11
N ASP A 107 -22.68 -35.91 1.16
CA ASP A 107 -22.03 -37.00 1.93
C ASP A 107 -22.88 -38.27 1.98
N ARG A 108 -24.21 -38.13 2.14
CA ARG A 108 -25.16 -39.26 2.15
C ARG A 108 -25.00 -40.11 0.89
N HIS A 109 -25.10 -39.49 -0.28
CA HIS A 109 -24.97 -40.16 -1.57
C HIS A 109 -23.55 -40.64 -1.88
N ILE A 110 -22.51 -39.94 -1.42
CA ILE A 110 -21.12 -40.39 -1.57
C ILE A 110 -20.87 -41.64 -0.70
N SER A 111 -21.47 -41.70 0.49
CA SER A 111 -21.39 -42.87 1.38
C SER A 111 -22.08 -44.11 0.79
N GLU A 112 -23.13 -43.92 -0.03
CA GLU A 112 -23.79 -44.96 -0.84
C GLU A 112 -22.95 -45.40 -2.06
N GLY A 113 -21.83 -44.71 -2.35
CA GLY A 113 -20.90 -45.05 -3.43
C GLY A 113 -21.08 -44.24 -4.72
N LEU A 114 -21.82 -43.14 -4.71
CA LEU A 114 -21.86 -42.21 -5.85
C LEU A 114 -20.56 -41.41 -5.93
N HIS A 115 -20.04 -41.25 -7.15
CA HIS A 115 -18.81 -40.50 -7.40
C HIS A 115 -19.10 -38.99 -7.26
N PRO A 116 -18.30 -38.19 -6.50
CA PRO A 116 -18.61 -36.79 -6.21
C PRO A 116 -18.94 -35.94 -7.44
N ARG A 117 -18.20 -36.15 -8.55
CA ARG A 117 -18.46 -35.49 -9.85
C ARG A 117 -19.91 -35.60 -10.35
N ILE A 118 -20.58 -36.72 -10.12
CA ILE A 118 -21.99 -36.91 -10.52
C ILE A 118 -22.92 -36.00 -9.72
N ILE A 119 -22.57 -35.75 -8.45
CA ILE A 119 -23.33 -34.85 -7.57
C ILE A 119 -23.05 -33.40 -7.96
N THR A 120 -21.81 -33.03 -8.27
CA THR A 120 -21.48 -31.67 -8.75
C THR A 120 -22.12 -31.37 -10.11
N ASP A 121 -22.16 -32.34 -11.03
CA ASP A 121 -22.89 -32.21 -12.30
C ASP A 121 -24.39 -31.98 -12.02
N GLY A 122 -24.97 -32.67 -11.02
CA GLY A 122 -26.35 -32.46 -10.58
C GLY A 122 -26.59 -31.12 -9.87
N PHE A 123 -25.64 -30.63 -9.07
CA PHE A 123 -25.68 -29.32 -8.43
C PHE A 123 -25.64 -28.18 -9.44
N GLU A 124 -24.83 -28.29 -10.51
CA GLU A 124 -24.78 -27.29 -11.57
C GLU A 124 -26.12 -27.22 -12.33
N ILE A 125 -26.70 -28.38 -12.65
CA ILE A 125 -28.02 -28.50 -13.29
C ILE A 125 -29.12 -27.90 -12.39
N ALA A 126 -29.13 -28.22 -11.09
CA ALA A 126 -30.09 -27.70 -10.13
C ALA A 126 -29.94 -26.18 -9.90
N LYS A 127 -28.69 -25.68 -9.82
CA LYS A 127 -28.39 -24.24 -9.69
C LYS A 127 -28.92 -23.44 -10.87
N VAL A 128 -28.70 -23.92 -12.10
CA VAL A 128 -29.21 -23.25 -13.30
C VAL A 128 -30.74 -23.19 -13.30
N GLU A 129 -31.42 -24.25 -12.86
CA GLU A 129 -32.88 -24.24 -12.79
C GLU A 129 -33.41 -23.37 -11.65
N ALA A 130 -32.81 -23.45 -10.45
CA ALA A 130 -33.17 -22.62 -9.30
C ALA A 130 -33.03 -21.12 -9.59
N LEU A 131 -32.04 -20.73 -10.42
CA LEU A 131 -31.88 -19.35 -10.87
C LEU A 131 -32.97 -18.90 -11.85
N LYS A 132 -33.46 -19.78 -12.75
CA LYS A 132 -34.64 -19.48 -13.59
C LYS A 132 -35.90 -19.37 -12.73
N PHE A 133 -36.11 -20.33 -11.82
CA PHE A 133 -37.24 -20.32 -10.92
C PHE A 133 -37.27 -19.05 -10.06
N LEU A 134 -36.12 -18.55 -9.60
CA LEU A 134 -36.01 -17.24 -8.94
C LEU A 134 -36.39 -16.07 -9.85
N ASP A 135 -36.07 -16.14 -11.15
CA ASP A 135 -36.47 -15.12 -12.13
C ASP A 135 -37.97 -15.11 -12.43
N ASP A 136 -38.65 -16.26 -12.32
CA ASP A 136 -40.10 -16.38 -12.47
C ASP A 136 -40.86 -16.09 -11.15
N PHE A 137 -40.26 -16.38 -9.99
CA PHE A 137 -40.86 -16.24 -8.66
C PHE A 137 -40.73 -14.81 -8.06
N LYS A 138 -39.85 -13.96 -8.60
CA LYS A 138 -39.67 -12.59 -8.09
C LYS A 138 -40.87 -11.70 -8.41
N ILE A 139 -41.25 -10.85 -7.46
CA ILE A 139 -42.33 -9.89 -7.64
C ILE A 139 -41.74 -8.55 -8.08
N ALA A 140 -42.02 -8.16 -9.33
CA ALA A 140 -41.70 -6.83 -9.82
C ALA A 140 -42.68 -5.82 -9.21
N LYS A 141 -42.16 -4.88 -8.42
CA LYS A 141 -42.94 -3.79 -7.81
C LYS A 141 -42.25 -2.45 -8.07
N GLU A 142 -43.05 -1.40 -8.20
CA GLU A 142 -42.50 -0.04 -8.27
C GLU A 142 -41.87 0.37 -6.93
N VAL A 143 -40.95 1.33 -6.99
CA VAL A 143 -40.20 1.81 -5.81
C VAL A 143 -41.11 2.73 -5.00
N ASP A 144 -41.94 2.14 -4.15
CA ASP A 144 -42.77 2.86 -3.18
C ASP A 144 -42.13 2.88 -1.78
N ARG A 145 -42.40 3.95 -1.02
CA ARG A 145 -41.81 4.18 0.31
C ARG A 145 -42.27 3.15 1.33
N GLU A 146 -43.53 2.69 1.27
CA GLU A 146 -44.03 1.67 2.21
C GLU A 146 -43.35 0.31 1.96
N LEU A 147 -43.13 -0.03 0.68
CA LEU A 147 -42.37 -1.22 0.30
C LEU A 147 -40.90 -1.13 0.75
N LEU A 148 -40.23 0.00 0.57
CA LEU A 148 -38.86 0.19 1.08
C LEU A 148 -38.79 0.08 2.61
N ILE A 149 -39.80 0.57 3.33
CA ILE A 149 -39.94 0.40 4.78
C ILE A 149 -40.05 -1.08 5.15
N SER A 150 -40.85 -1.87 4.44
CA SER A 150 -40.97 -3.30 4.70
C SER A 150 -39.64 -4.06 4.50
N VAL A 151 -38.91 -3.78 3.41
CA VAL A 151 -37.58 -4.36 3.13
C VAL A 151 -36.54 -3.98 4.19
N ALA A 152 -36.47 -2.69 4.55
CA ALA A 152 -35.56 -2.21 5.59
C ALA A 152 -35.88 -2.81 6.97
N ARG A 153 -37.18 -2.92 7.31
CA ARG A 153 -37.65 -3.58 8.54
C ARG A 153 -37.21 -5.03 8.59
N THR A 154 -37.36 -5.79 7.50
CA THR A 154 -36.95 -7.21 7.43
C THR A 154 -35.45 -7.37 7.70
N SER A 155 -34.57 -6.62 7.02
CA SER A 155 -33.12 -6.74 7.25
C SER A 155 -32.71 -6.28 8.67
N LEU A 156 -33.22 -5.13 9.15
CA LEU A 156 -32.91 -4.60 10.49
C LEU A 156 -33.36 -5.54 11.62
N ALA A 157 -34.54 -6.15 11.50
CA ALA A 157 -35.07 -7.08 12.50
C ALA A 157 -34.18 -8.31 12.69
N THR A 158 -33.35 -8.69 11.72
CA THR A 158 -32.39 -9.78 11.92
C THR A 158 -31.27 -9.43 12.89
N LYS A 159 -30.88 -8.15 12.99
CA LYS A 159 -29.64 -7.70 13.68
C LYS A 159 -29.89 -6.90 14.96
N LEU A 160 -31.05 -6.25 15.07
CA LEU A 160 -31.45 -5.40 16.20
C LEU A 160 -32.71 -5.90 16.91
N ASN A 161 -32.99 -5.34 18.09
CA ASN A 161 -34.27 -5.53 18.77
C ASN A 161 -35.40 -4.91 17.92
N SER A 162 -36.53 -5.62 17.77
CA SER A 162 -37.69 -5.22 16.95
C SER A 162 -38.12 -3.77 17.17
N THR A 163 -38.24 -3.31 18.42
CA THR A 163 -38.63 -1.92 18.73
C THR A 163 -37.65 -0.89 18.15
N LEU A 164 -36.35 -1.16 18.19
CA LEU A 164 -35.31 -0.29 17.65
C LEU A 164 -35.27 -0.38 16.11
N ALA A 165 -35.47 -1.57 15.54
CA ALA A 165 -35.56 -1.76 14.10
C ALA A 165 -36.72 -0.91 13.52
N VAL A 166 -37.91 -0.94 14.12
CA VAL A 166 -39.07 -0.14 13.70
C VAL A 166 -38.79 1.37 13.76
N GLN A 167 -38.05 1.84 14.78
CA GLN A 167 -37.67 3.25 14.90
C GLN A 167 -36.65 3.69 13.83
N LEU A 168 -35.65 2.85 13.52
CA LEU A 168 -34.59 3.16 12.55
C LEU A 168 -35.02 2.97 11.08
N THR A 169 -36.01 2.12 10.83
CA THR A 169 -36.52 1.81 9.48
C THR A 169 -36.85 3.06 8.65
N PRO A 170 -37.70 4.01 9.10
CA PRO A 170 -38.04 5.20 8.32
C PRO A 170 -36.83 6.10 8.06
N ASP A 171 -35.91 6.22 9.02
CA ASP A 171 -34.69 7.04 8.90
C ASP A 171 -33.73 6.49 7.83
N ILE A 172 -33.57 5.16 7.74
CA ILE A 172 -32.78 4.53 6.68
C ILE A 172 -33.42 4.74 5.31
N VAL A 173 -34.74 4.57 5.19
CA VAL A 173 -35.44 4.75 3.91
C VAL A 173 -35.40 6.20 3.44
N ASP A 174 -35.68 7.15 4.33
CA ASP A 174 -35.58 8.59 4.02
C ASP A 174 -34.13 8.99 3.67
N ALA A 175 -33.11 8.37 4.28
CA ALA A 175 -31.71 8.61 3.93
C ALA A 175 -31.39 8.17 2.49
N VAL A 176 -31.82 6.97 2.08
CA VAL A 176 -31.59 6.48 0.71
C VAL A 176 -32.43 7.24 -0.32
N LEU A 177 -33.65 7.67 0.03
CA LEU A 177 -34.48 8.49 -0.83
C LEU A 177 -33.90 9.91 -1.04
N ALA A 178 -33.25 10.50 -0.03
CA ALA A 178 -32.60 11.80 -0.14
C ALA A 178 -31.40 11.81 -1.10
N ILE A 179 -30.61 10.74 -1.15
CA ILE A 179 -29.48 10.60 -2.08
C ILE A 179 -29.92 10.17 -3.51
N TYR A 180 -31.15 9.67 -3.67
CA TYR A 180 -31.59 9.05 -4.93
C TYR A 180 -32.01 10.07 -5.98
N GLN A 181 -31.19 10.22 -7.03
CA GLN A 181 -31.47 11.05 -8.19
C GLN A 181 -31.71 10.19 -9.43
N ALA A 182 -32.96 9.86 -9.72
CA ALA A 182 -33.32 9.14 -10.95
C ALA A 182 -32.84 9.92 -12.20
N PRO A 183 -32.22 9.27 -13.20
CA PRO A 183 -32.07 7.83 -13.41
C PRO A 183 -30.77 7.21 -12.85
N ALA A 184 -29.94 7.96 -12.13
CA ALA A 184 -28.68 7.45 -11.57
C ALA A 184 -28.93 6.43 -10.43
N LYS A 185 -27.92 5.60 -10.15
CA LYS A 185 -27.94 4.70 -8.98
C LYS A 185 -27.68 5.53 -7.70
N PRO A 186 -28.29 5.20 -6.55
CA PRO A 186 -27.95 5.88 -5.29
C PRO A 186 -26.48 5.63 -4.92
N ASP A 187 -25.77 6.65 -4.46
CA ASP A 187 -24.42 6.48 -3.89
C ASP A 187 -24.47 6.44 -2.35
N LEU A 188 -24.21 5.27 -1.78
CA LEU A 188 -24.22 5.06 -0.34
C LEU A 188 -23.09 5.82 0.39
N HIS A 189 -22.03 6.25 -0.29
CA HIS A 189 -20.99 7.10 0.32
C HIS A 189 -21.52 8.49 0.73
N MET A 190 -22.63 8.92 0.12
CA MET A 190 -23.31 10.19 0.45
C MET A 190 -24.15 10.13 1.73
N VAL A 191 -24.34 8.94 2.31
CA VAL A 191 -24.85 8.78 3.67
C VAL A 191 -23.64 8.68 4.60
N GLU A 192 -23.42 9.68 5.45
CA GLU A 192 -22.46 9.55 6.54
C GLU A 192 -23.08 8.81 7.73
N ILE A 193 -22.31 7.94 8.36
CA ILE A 193 -22.71 7.30 9.63
C ILE A 193 -21.84 7.89 10.74
N MET A 194 -22.38 8.88 11.44
CA MET A 194 -21.72 9.51 12.58
C MET A 194 -22.08 8.77 13.87
N LYS A 195 -21.10 8.62 14.76
CA LYS A 195 -21.22 7.88 16.03
C LYS A 195 -21.09 8.85 17.20
N MET A 196 -21.90 8.64 18.23
CA MET A 196 -21.95 9.52 19.40
C MET A 196 -22.18 8.69 20.67
N GLN A 197 -21.24 8.73 21.61
CA GLN A 197 -21.39 8.06 22.91
C GLN A 197 -22.26 8.89 23.86
N HIS A 198 -23.57 8.85 23.63
CA HIS A 198 -24.56 9.59 24.41
C HIS A 198 -25.91 8.87 24.44
N ARG A 199 -26.59 8.91 25.60
CA ARG A 199 -27.96 8.39 25.83
C ARG A 199 -28.14 6.95 25.35
N THR A 200 -29.28 6.65 24.73
CA THR A 200 -29.73 5.31 24.30
C THR A 200 -29.73 5.21 22.79
N ALA A 201 -29.70 3.98 22.26
CA ALA A 201 -29.72 3.74 20.82
C ALA A 201 -31.01 4.24 20.13
N ALA A 202 -32.11 4.35 20.88
CA ALA A 202 -33.39 4.89 20.41
C ALA A 202 -33.37 6.40 20.11
N ASP A 203 -32.38 7.14 20.63
CA ASP A 203 -32.18 8.57 20.30
C ASP A 203 -31.36 8.75 19.00
N THR A 204 -31.09 7.69 18.24
CA THR A 204 -30.52 7.78 16.88
C THR A 204 -31.47 8.54 15.97
N GLN A 205 -30.93 9.39 15.09
CA GLN A 205 -31.74 10.25 14.22
C GLN A 205 -31.11 10.46 12.84
N LEU A 206 -31.94 10.53 11.80
CA LEU A 206 -31.56 11.08 10.50
C LEU A 206 -31.41 12.60 10.57
N ILE A 207 -30.24 13.09 10.18
CA ILE A 207 -29.94 14.51 10.00
C ILE A 207 -29.91 14.79 8.50
N ARG A 208 -30.86 15.63 8.04
CA ARG A 208 -30.98 16.07 6.64
C ARG A 208 -29.97 17.17 6.32
N GLY A 209 -28.70 16.78 6.38
CA GLY A 209 -27.51 17.62 6.23
C GLY A 209 -26.27 16.87 6.74
N LEU A 210 -25.27 17.59 7.25
CA LEU A 210 -24.01 16.99 7.68
C LEU A 210 -23.74 17.21 9.18
N ALA A 211 -23.40 16.14 9.90
CA ALA A 211 -22.75 16.23 11.21
C ALA A 211 -21.23 16.07 11.07
N LEU A 212 -20.49 16.92 11.75
CA LEU A 212 -19.03 16.92 11.81
C LEU A 212 -18.58 16.62 13.24
N ASP A 213 -17.56 15.78 13.39
CA ASP A 213 -16.89 15.41 14.65
C ASP A 213 -15.92 16.49 15.17
N HIS A 214 -16.04 17.71 14.65
CA HIS A 214 -15.24 18.86 15.03
C HIS A 214 -16.16 20.06 15.34
N GLY A 215 -15.77 20.88 16.31
CA GLY A 215 -16.40 22.15 16.62
C GLY A 215 -15.41 23.30 16.81
N ALA A 216 -15.93 24.45 17.22
CA ALA A 216 -15.15 25.66 17.41
C ALA A 216 -14.06 25.45 18.46
N ARG A 217 -12.82 25.78 18.13
CA ARG A 217 -11.69 25.67 19.08
C ARG A 217 -11.46 26.95 19.88
N HIS A 218 -11.89 28.11 19.39
CA HIS A 218 -11.81 29.37 20.13
C HIS A 218 -13.07 29.60 21.00
N PRO A 219 -12.95 29.98 22.29
CA PRO A 219 -14.11 30.14 23.19
C PRO A 219 -15.15 31.17 22.72
N ASP A 220 -14.70 32.30 22.16
CA ASP A 220 -15.58 33.39 21.73
C ASP A 220 -16.23 33.16 20.34
N MET A 221 -16.01 32.00 19.71
CA MET A 221 -16.71 31.66 18.47
C MET A 221 -18.20 31.38 18.74
N PRO A 222 -19.10 31.77 17.82
CA PRO A 222 -20.53 31.60 18.01
C PRO A 222 -20.92 30.12 17.93
N LYS A 223 -21.63 29.63 18.96
CA LYS A 223 -22.05 28.22 19.08
C LYS A 223 -23.32 27.86 18.30
N ARG A 224 -24.11 28.84 17.88
CA ARG A 224 -25.33 28.66 17.09
C ARG A 224 -25.47 29.85 16.14
N LEU A 225 -25.71 29.56 14.88
CA LEU A 225 -25.82 30.51 13.78
C LEU A 225 -27.01 30.12 12.90
N GLU A 226 -27.79 31.11 12.49
CA GLU A 226 -28.96 30.95 11.61
C GLU A 226 -28.70 31.68 10.28
N ASN A 227 -29.20 31.15 9.16
CA ASN A 227 -28.93 31.61 7.78
C ASN A 227 -27.41 31.75 7.51
N CYS A 228 -26.73 30.61 7.46
CA CYS A 228 -25.29 30.52 7.31
C CYS A 228 -24.88 30.39 5.84
N TYR A 229 -23.94 31.24 5.41
CA TYR A 229 -23.11 31.00 4.24
C TYR A 229 -21.90 30.16 4.67
N ILE A 230 -21.62 29.09 3.94
CA ILE A 230 -20.59 28.11 4.26
C ILE A 230 -19.49 28.19 3.19
N LEU A 231 -18.29 28.59 3.60
CA LEU A 231 -17.08 28.55 2.80
C LEU A 231 -16.32 27.25 3.07
N THR A 232 -16.30 26.36 2.08
CA THR A 232 -15.51 25.13 2.08
C THR A 232 -14.16 25.37 1.41
N MET A 233 -13.07 25.04 2.08
CA MET A 233 -11.71 25.20 1.53
C MET A 233 -10.74 24.12 2.02
N ASN A 234 -9.60 23.99 1.33
CA ASN A 234 -8.49 23.10 1.71
C ASN A 234 -7.12 23.81 1.79
N VAL A 235 -7.11 25.14 1.90
CA VAL A 235 -5.89 25.96 2.03
C VAL A 235 -5.41 25.95 3.48
N SER A 236 -4.11 25.83 3.74
CA SER A 236 -3.60 26.01 5.10
C SER A 236 -3.75 27.46 5.57
N LEU A 237 -4.35 27.62 6.76
CA LEU A 237 -4.37 28.85 7.56
C LEU A 237 -3.49 28.67 8.81
N GLU A 238 -2.44 27.86 8.69
CA GLU A 238 -1.37 27.71 9.68
C GLU A 238 -0.08 28.36 9.20
N TYR A 239 0.88 28.49 10.11
CA TYR A 239 2.24 28.91 9.77
C TYR A 239 2.87 27.85 8.84
N GLU A 240 3.03 28.19 7.57
CA GLU A 240 3.69 27.35 6.58
C GLU A 240 5.19 27.62 6.55
N LYS A 241 6.00 26.58 6.77
CA LYS A 241 7.43 26.62 6.43
C LYS A 241 7.56 26.57 4.91
N THR A 242 8.63 27.15 4.38
CA THR A 242 9.03 27.02 2.99
C THR A 242 9.41 25.56 2.68
N GLU A 243 8.95 25.05 1.54
CA GLU A 243 9.25 23.69 1.06
C GLU A 243 10.76 23.47 0.86
N ILE A 244 11.43 24.50 0.33
CA ILE A 244 12.89 24.56 0.29
C ILE A 244 13.39 25.00 1.67
N ASN A 245 14.32 24.24 2.26
CA ASN A 245 15.00 24.58 3.52
C ASN A 245 15.58 26.00 3.51
N SER A 246 14.82 26.99 3.99
CA SER A 246 15.27 28.37 4.16
C SER A 246 15.50 28.69 5.63
N GLY A 247 16.72 29.10 5.98
CA GLY A 247 17.05 29.61 7.30
C GLY A 247 17.19 31.13 7.26
N PHE A 248 16.45 31.84 8.10
CA PHE A 248 16.58 33.30 8.23
C PHE A 248 17.75 33.68 9.13
N PHE A 249 18.74 34.36 8.56
CA PHE A 249 19.84 34.96 9.30
C PHE A 249 19.49 36.41 9.65
N TYR A 250 19.46 36.73 10.94
CA TYR A 250 19.24 38.08 11.46
C TYR A 250 20.42 38.53 12.32
N SER A 251 20.81 39.80 12.21
CA SER A 251 21.93 40.39 12.96
C SER A 251 21.49 41.31 14.10
N SER A 252 20.19 41.57 14.24
CA SER A 252 19.61 42.40 15.30
C SER A 252 18.25 41.89 15.76
N ALA A 253 17.85 42.26 16.99
CA ALA A 253 16.55 41.87 17.55
C ALA A 253 15.37 42.43 16.72
N GLU A 254 15.41 43.72 16.35
CA GLU A 254 14.36 44.32 15.52
C GLU A 254 14.19 43.63 14.16
N GLN A 255 15.26 43.07 13.59
CA GLN A 255 15.20 42.35 12.33
C GLN A 255 14.51 40.99 12.51
N ARG A 256 14.73 40.31 13.65
CA ARG A 256 14.02 39.07 14.01
C ARG A 256 12.51 39.32 14.13
N ASP A 257 12.10 40.38 14.82
CA ASP A 257 10.68 40.68 15.01
C ASP A 257 9.98 41.00 13.68
N LYS A 258 10.63 41.82 12.83
CA LYS A 258 10.13 42.14 11.47
C LYS A 258 10.05 40.92 10.56
N LEU A 259 10.91 39.91 10.76
CA LEU A 259 10.88 38.65 10.00
C LEU A 259 9.69 37.78 10.42
N VAL A 260 9.46 37.61 11.73
CA VAL A 260 8.29 36.88 12.26
C VAL A 260 6.98 37.56 11.81
N GLU A 261 6.92 38.89 11.81
CA GLU A 261 5.80 39.60 11.18
C GLU A 261 5.69 39.29 9.69
N SER A 262 6.79 39.24 8.93
CA SER A 262 6.76 39.05 7.48
C SER A 262 6.28 37.66 7.06
N GLU A 263 6.64 36.61 7.80
CA GLU A 263 6.12 35.25 7.60
C GLU A 263 4.61 35.23 7.89
N ARG A 264 4.20 35.82 9.01
CA ARG A 264 2.78 35.90 9.40
C ARG A 264 1.93 36.71 8.43
N ARG A 265 2.47 37.78 7.82
CA ARG A 265 1.76 38.61 6.82
C ARG A 265 1.21 37.79 5.65
N PHE A 266 1.82 36.64 5.32
CA PHE A 266 1.29 35.73 4.29
C PHE A 266 -0.04 35.09 4.73
N VAL A 267 -0.10 34.57 5.97
CA VAL A 267 -1.34 34.02 6.56
C VAL A 267 -2.36 35.13 6.79
N ASP A 268 -1.97 36.27 7.37
CA ASP A 268 -2.86 37.42 7.59
C ASP A 268 -3.44 37.95 6.26
N ALA A 269 -2.70 37.88 5.14
CA ALA A 269 -3.21 38.24 3.81
C ALA A 269 -4.28 37.27 3.30
N LYS A 270 -4.11 35.95 3.50
CA LYS A 270 -5.17 34.95 3.24
C LYS A 270 -6.41 35.25 4.09
N LEU A 271 -6.25 35.44 5.40
CA LEU A 271 -7.37 35.76 6.32
C LEU A 271 -8.10 37.03 5.92
N LYS A 272 -7.38 38.07 5.49
CA LYS A 272 -7.97 39.36 5.11
C LYS A 272 -8.99 39.20 3.99
N LYS A 273 -8.70 38.37 2.98
CA LYS A 273 -9.63 38.06 1.87
C LYS A 273 -10.90 37.34 2.35
N ILE A 274 -10.76 36.37 3.26
CA ILE A 274 -11.91 35.68 3.87
C ILE A 274 -12.80 36.67 4.65
N VAL A 275 -12.17 37.59 5.40
CA VAL A 275 -12.87 38.64 6.16
C VAL A 275 -13.49 39.70 5.24
N GLU A 276 -12.90 39.97 4.07
CA GLU A 276 -13.45 40.86 3.04
C GLU A 276 -14.70 40.24 2.40
N LEU A 277 -14.63 38.99 1.92
CA LEU A 277 -15.79 38.24 1.41
C LEU A 277 -16.93 38.20 2.44
N LYS A 278 -16.60 37.94 3.72
CA LYS A 278 -17.58 37.93 4.82
C LYS A 278 -18.25 39.29 5.02
N LYS A 279 -17.57 40.40 4.75
CA LYS A 279 -18.16 41.76 4.83
C LYS A 279 -19.01 42.09 3.62
N GLU A 280 -18.65 41.60 2.43
CA GLU A 280 -19.43 41.76 1.21
C GLU A 280 -20.78 41.04 1.33
N VAL A 281 -20.76 39.74 1.68
CA VAL A 281 -21.96 38.89 1.72
C VAL A 281 -22.87 39.20 2.92
N CYS A 282 -22.31 39.34 4.13
CA CYS A 282 -23.10 39.56 5.35
C CYS A 282 -23.37 41.04 5.65
N GLY A 283 -22.53 41.97 5.19
CA GLY A 283 -22.66 43.40 5.48
C GLY A 283 -22.78 43.70 6.98
N ASN A 284 -23.70 44.61 7.32
CA ASN A 284 -24.12 44.89 8.69
C ASN A 284 -25.38 44.10 9.10
N ASP A 285 -25.87 43.17 8.25
CA ASP A 285 -27.09 42.41 8.52
C ASP A 285 -26.81 41.27 9.50
N GLY A 286 -27.05 41.50 10.79
CA GLY A 286 -26.94 40.51 11.87
C GLY A 286 -27.87 39.28 11.75
N LYS A 287 -28.51 39.08 10.59
CA LYS A 287 -29.27 37.87 10.22
C LYS A 287 -28.50 36.93 9.29
N LYS A 288 -27.46 37.41 8.57
CA LYS A 288 -26.64 36.58 7.68
C LYS A 288 -25.36 36.18 8.41
N ASN A 289 -25.14 34.90 8.60
CA ASN A 289 -23.97 34.37 9.30
C ASN A 289 -22.98 33.71 8.33
N PHE A 290 -21.73 33.54 8.77
CA PHE A 290 -20.65 33.04 7.93
C PHE A 290 -19.84 31.97 8.67
N VAL A 291 -19.65 30.83 8.03
CA VAL A 291 -18.98 29.64 8.57
C VAL A 291 -17.87 29.23 7.61
N VAL A 292 -16.68 28.97 8.13
CA VAL A 292 -15.54 28.44 7.37
C VAL A 292 -15.31 27.00 7.79
N ILE A 293 -15.30 26.09 6.82
CA ILE A 293 -14.96 24.69 7.04
C ILE A 293 -13.71 24.38 6.22
N ASN A 294 -12.58 24.27 6.92
CA ASN A 294 -11.28 24.02 6.32
C ASN A 294 -10.86 22.55 6.48
N GLN A 295 -10.45 21.91 5.39
CA GLN A 295 -9.81 20.59 5.39
C GLN A 295 -8.42 20.65 6.06
N LYS A 296 -7.70 21.77 5.95
CA LYS A 296 -6.39 21.97 6.57
C LYS A 296 -6.52 22.63 7.94
N GLY A 297 -5.36 22.85 8.56
CA GLY A 297 -5.24 23.47 9.86
C GLY A 297 -5.61 24.96 9.89
N ILE A 298 -5.76 25.49 11.11
CA ILE A 298 -5.96 26.90 11.41
C ILE A 298 -5.19 27.18 12.71
N ASP A 299 -4.25 28.13 12.67
CA ASP A 299 -3.43 28.46 13.83
C ASP A 299 -4.21 29.29 14.89
N PRO A 300 -3.76 29.32 16.16
CA PRO A 300 -4.44 30.07 17.20
C PRO A 300 -4.64 31.56 16.86
N LEU A 301 -3.68 32.18 16.16
CA LEU A 301 -3.74 33.60 15.83
C LEU A 301 -4.74 33.89 14.70
N SER A 302 -4.92 32.98 13.74
CA SER A 302 -6.04 33.03 12.79
C SER A 302 -7.39 32.80 13.48
N LEU A 303 -7.46 31.86 14.42
CA LEU A 303 -8.70 31.60 15.19
C LEU A 303 -9.15 32.86 15.95
N ASP A 304 -8.24 33.59 16.59
CA ASP A 304 -8.50 34.90 17.21
C ASP A 304 -9.10 35.91 16.21
N VAL A 305 -8.55 35.99 14.99
CA VAL A 305 -9.00 36.93 13.95
C VAL A 305 -10.40 36.55 13.46
N LEU A 306 -10.65 35.27 13.22
CA LEU A 306 -11.95 34.76 12.79
C LEU A 306 -13.01 34.94 13.90
N ALA A 307 -12.67 34.66 15.16
CA ALA A 307 -13.53 34.87 16.32
C ALA A 307 -13.89 36.36 16.53
N LYS A 308 -12.91 37.27 16.43
CA LYS A 308 -13.15 38.74 16.49
C LYS A 308 -14.08 39.24 15.39
N ASN A 309 -14.13 38.56 14.24
CA ASN A 309 -15.05 38.85 13.15
C ASN A 309 -16.38 38.06 13.25
N GLY A 310 -16.58 37.26 14.31
CA GLY A 310 -17.79 36.45 14.51
C GLY A 310 -17.95 35.31 13.50
N ILE A 311 -16.85 34.79 12.96
CA ILE A 311 -16.85 33.65 12.01
C ILE A 311 -16.67 32.36 12.81
N LEU A 312 -17.57 31.40 12.63
CA LEU A 312 -17.37 30.03 13.10
C LEU A 312 -16.38 29.34 12.16
N ALA A 313 -15.23 28.90 12.69
CA ALA A 313 -14.20 28.25 11.89
C ALA A 313 -13.92 26.82 12.39
N LEU A 314 -14.05 25.85 11.48
CA LEU A 314 -13.66 24.46 11.69
C LEU A 314 -12.34 24.18 10.95
N ARG A 315 -11.45 23.45 11.61
CA ARG A 315 -10.13 23.04 11.09
C ARG A 315 -10.05 21.52 10.96
N ARG A 316 -9.16 21.04 10.09
CA ARG A 316 -8.85 19.61 9.87
C ARG A 316 -10.07 18.75 9.49
N ALA A 317 -11.06 19.32 8.79
CA ALA A 317 -12.23 18.57 8.33
C ALA A 317 -11.83 17.40 7.40
N LYS A 318 -12.44 16.22 7.58
CA LYS A 318 -12.17 15.02 6.76
C LYS A 318 -12.42 15.29 5.28
N ARG A 319 -11.52 14.84 4.40
CA ARG A 319 -11.64 15.02 2.94
C ARG A 319 -13.01 14.57 2.38
N ARG A 320 -13.49 13.40 2.80
CA ARG A 320 -14.82 12.86 2.41
C ARG A 320 -15.98 13.80 2.76
N ASN A 321 -15.84 14.57 3.84
CA ASN A 321 -16.86 15.54 4.26
C ASN A 321 -16.85 16.81 3.40
N MET A 322 -15.75 17.12 2.71
CA MET A 322 -15.72 18.25 1.76
C MET A 322 -16.61 17.99 0.55
N GLU A 323 -16.53 16.79 -0.03
CA GLU A 323 -17.38 16.33 -1.15
C GLU A 323 -18.86 16.32 -0.73
N ARG A 324 -19.17 15.80 0.45
CA ARG A 324 -20.52 15.83 1.03
C ARG A 324 -21.03 17.25 1.29
N LEU A 325 -20.19 18.17 1.80
CA LEU A 325 -20.59 19.56 2.06
C LEU A 325 -21.00 20.31 0.78
N GLN A 326 -20.38 20.00 -0.36
CA GLN A 326 -20.81 20.54 -1.66
C GLN A 326 -22.23 20.05 -2.01
N LEU A 327 -22.49 18.75 -1.82
CA LEU A 327 -23.79 18.12 -2.13
C LEU A 327 -24.90 18.45 -1.11
N VAL A 328 -24.54 18.74 0.14
CA VAL A 328 -25.47 19.30 1.13
C VAL A 328 -25.75 20.77 0.81
N CYS A 329 -24.73 21.62 0.86
CA CYS A 329 -24.90 23.07 0.95
C CYS A 329 -24.97 23.78 -0.42
N GLY A 330 -24.63 23.09 -1.51
CA GLY A 330 -24.57 23.62 -2.88
C GLY A 330 -23.31 24.46 -3.21
N GLY A 331 -22.36 24.59 -2.28
CA GLY A 331 -21.14 25.37 -2.47
C GLY A 331 -20.05 24.63 -3.24
N ILE A 332 -19.04 25.37 -3.73
CA ILE A 332 -17.87 24.84 -4.43
C ILE A 332 -16.67 24.88 -3.47
N ALA A 333 -16.00 23.74 -3.26
CA ALA A 333 -14.81 23.73 -2.40
C ALA A 333 -13.64 24.46 -3.08
N GLN A 334 -13.05 25.42 -2.37
CA GLN A 334 -12.02 26.30 -2.90
C GLN A 334 -10.59 25.86 -2.55
N ASN A 335 -9.76 25.82 -3.59
CA ASN A 335 -8.34 25.45 -3.51
C ASN A 335 -7.40 26.66 -3.32
N SER A 336 -7.90 27.88 -3.55
CA SER A 336 -7.18 29.12 -3.29
C SER A 336 -8.11 30.12 -2.60
N VAL A 337 -7.51 31.09 -1.91
CA VAL A 337 -8.21 32.22 -1.28
C VAL A 337 -8.25 33.43 -2.23
N ASP A 338 -7.60 33.33 -3.39
CA ASP A 338 -7.48 34.43 -4.35
C ASP A 338 -8.75 34.61 -5.19
N ASP A 339 -9.39 33.51 -5.59
CA ASP A 339 -10.57 33.47 -6.48
C ASP A 339 -11.90 33.30 -5.69
N LEU A 340 -12.03 34.02 -4.58
CA LEU A 340 -13.24 34.00 -3.76
C LEU A 340 -14.32 34.96 -4.32
N SER A 341 -15.50 34.42 -4.62
CA SER A 341 -16.70 35.18 -5.01
C SER A 341 -17.93 34.70 -4.23
N GLU A 342 -19.05 35.42 -4.29
CA GLU A 342 -20.27 35.04 -3.57
C GLU A 342 -20.85 33.69 -4.08
N ASP A 343 -20.67 33.40 -5.37
CA ASP A 343 -21.23 32.22 -6.05
C ASP A 343 -20.65 30.88 -5.57
N VAL A 344 -19.46 30.88 -4.93
CA VAL A 344 -18.81 29.66 -4.44
C VAL A 344 -19.37 29.18 -3.09
N LEU A 345 -20.13 30.02 -2.40
CA LEU A 345 -20.58 29.77 -1.03
C LEU A 345 -21.77 28.82 -0.99
N GLY A 346 -21.68 27.81 -0.12
CA GLY A 346 -22.83 26.99 0.24
C GLY A 346 -23.78 27.74 1.16
N TRP A 347 -25.00 27.24 1.30
CA TRP A 347 -26.00 27.79 2.21
C TRP A 347 -26.60 26.73 3.13
N ALA A 348 -26.82 27.07 4.40
CA ALA A 348 -27.57 26.27 5.37
C ALA A 348 -28.44 27.15 6.28
N GLY A 349 -29.65 26.70 6.62
CA GLY A 349 -30.56 27.44 7.49
C GLY A 349 -30.07 27.50 8.95
N LEU A 350 -29.48 26.42 9.46
CA LEU A 350 -29.00 26.33 10.84
C LEU A 350 -27.63 25.64 10.91
N VAL A 351 -26.68 26.27 11.61
CA VAL A 351 -25.41 25.64 12.00
C VAL A 351 -25.20 25.80 13.50
N TYR A 352 -25.01 24.70 14.22
CA TYR A 352 -24.79 24.75 15.67
C TYR A 352 -23.78 23.71 16.17
N GLU A 353 -23.06 24.07 17.22
CA GLU A 353 -22.17 23.17 17.97
C GLU A 353 -22.91 22.58 19.17
N GLN A 354 -22.83 21.26 19.33
CA GLN A 354 -23.15 20.55 20.56
C GLN A 354 -21.86 20.00 21.18
N THR A 355 -21.50 20.53 22.35
CA THR A 355 -20.37 20.05 23.16
C THR A 355 -20.82 18.91 24.09
N LEU A 356 -20.07 17.81 24.15
CA LEU A 356 -20.29 16.70 25.09
C LEU A 356 -18.98 16.32 25.76
N GLY A 357 -18.82 16.67 27.03
CA GLY A 357 -17.53 16.56 27.71
C GLY A 357 -16.49 17.40 26.96
N GLU A 358 -15.49 16.73 26.40
CA GLU A 358 -14.42 17.35 25.60
C GLU A 358 -14.69 17.28 24.09
N GLU A 359 -15.61 16.40 23.66
CA GLU A 359 -16.00 16.26 22.26
C GLU A 359 -16.92 17.40 21.81
N LYS A 360 -16.83 17.76 20.52
CA LYS A 360 -17.59 18.85 19.91
C LYS A 360 -18.11 18.42 18.56
N TYR A 361 -19.42 18.36 18.42
CA TYR A 361 -20.09 18.02 17.17
C TYR A 361 -20.69 19.28 16.57
N THR A 362 -20.42 19.57 15.29
CA THR A 362 -21.10 20.65 14.56
C THR A 362 -22.11 20.07 13.60
N PHE A 363 -23.35 20.54 13.68
CA PHE A 363 -24.44 20.13 12.82
C PHE A 363 -24.74 21.23 11.80
N VAL A 364 -24.92 20.81 10.54
CA VAL A 364 -25.37 21.65 9.43
C VAL A 364 -26.74 21.14 9.00
N GLU A 365 -27.78 21.92 9.27
CA GLU A 365 -29.20 21.56 9.12
C GLU A 365 -29.99 22.63 8.36
N GLU A 366 -31.27 22.34 8.09
CA GLU A 366 -32.20 23.22 7.35
C GLU A 366 -31.68 23.61 5.97
N VAL A 367 -31.24 22.63 5.18
CA VAL A 367 -30.65 22.84 3.85
C VAL A 367 -31.67 22.61 2.74
N LYS A 368 -31.54 23.32 1.60
CA LYS A 368 -32.58 23.39 0.55
C LYS A 368 -32.82 22.07 -0.18
N ASP A 369 -31.75 21.37 -0.55
CA ASP A 369 -31.78 20.13 -1.34
C ASP A 369 -30.64 19.21 -0.86
N PRO A 370 -30.83 18.47 0.25
CA PRO A 370 -29.77 17.68 0.87
C PRO A 370 -29.50 16.38 0.10
N LYS A 371 -28.58 16.44 -0.87
CA LYS A 371 -28.15 15.27 -1.68
C LYS A 371 -27.16 14.35 -0.96
N SER A 372 -26.80 14.71 0.26
CA SER A 372 -26.04 13.91 1.22
C SER A 372 -26.68 14.15 2.60
N VAL A 373 -26.63 13.13 3.45
CA VAL A 373 -27.30 13.10 4.76
C VAL A 373 -26.43 12.39 5.79
N THR A 374 -26.71 12.59 7.08
CA THR A 374 -26.00 11.90 8.16
C THR A 374 -26.96 11.11 9.03
N LEU A 375 -26.74 9.81 9.17
CA LEU A 375 -27.36 9.00 10.21
C LEU A 375 -26.52 9.12 11.49
N MET A 376 -27.08 9.77 12.51
CA MET A 376 -26.40 10.08 13.75
C MET A 376 -26.73 9.01 14.81
N ILE A 377 -25.91 7.96 14.86
CA ILE A 377 -26.07 6.82 15.77
C ILE A 377 -25.64 7.23 17.17
N LYS A 378 -26.60 7.17 18.09
CA LYS A 378 -26.37 7.40 19.52
C LYS A 378 -26.31 6.07 20.26
N GLY A 379 -25.72 6.04 21.45
CA GLY A 379 -25.70 4.85 22.30
C GLY A 379 -24.85 5.03 23.54
N PRO A 380 -25.08 4.23 24.60
CA PRO A 380 -24.36 4.36 25.87
C PRO A 380 -22.97 3.70 25.81
N ASN A 381 -22.83 2.63 25.02
CA ASN A 381 -21.65 1.79 24.99
C ASN A 381 -21.11 1.64 23.55
N ALA A 382 -19.79 1.64 23.38
CA ALA A 382 -19.14 1.45 22.08
C ALA A 382 -19.62 0.18 21.33
N HIS A 383 -19.77 -0.95 22.03
CA HIS A 383 -20.26 -2.20 21.44
C HIS A 383 -21.71 -2.11 20.92
N THR A 384 -22.58 -1.36 21.60
CA THR A 384 -23.96 -1.13 21.11
C THR A 384 -23.97 -0.25 19.86
N ILE A 385 -23.10 0.77 19.81
CA ILE A 385 -22.97 1.64 18.65
C ILE A 385 -22.40 0.85 17.46
N ALA A 386 -21.44 -0.04 17.67
CA ALA A 386 -20.92 -0.93 16.63
C ALA A 386 -22.03 -1.81 16.03
N GLN A 387 -22.78 -2.53 16.88
CA GLN A 387 -23.90 -3.37 16.44
C GLN A 387 -24.95 -2.58 15.64
N VAL A 388 -25.33 -1.38 16.08
CA VAL A 388 -26.28 -0.52 15.36
C VAL A 388 -25.68 0.02 14.06
N THR A 389 -24.38 0.34 14.04
CA THR A 389 -23.68 0.77 12.81
C THR A 389 -23.72 -0.30 11.74
N ASP A 390 -23.42 -1.54 12.10
CA ASP A 390 -23.38 -2.65 11.15
C ASP A 390 -24.80 -2.97 10.65
N ALA A 391 -25.79 -3.04 11.55
CA ALA A 391 -27.19 -3.19 11.14
C ALA A 391 -27.71 -2.06 10.21
N VAL A 392 -27.28 -0.81 10.44
CA VAL A 392 -27.64 0.33 9.60
C VAL A 392 -27.01 0.22 8.21
N ARG A 393 -25.76 -0.24 8.08
CA ARG A 393 -25.10 -0.47 6.78
C ARG A 393 -25.86 -1.49 5.94
N ASP A 394 -26.25 -2.60 6.55
CA ASP A 394 -26.95 -3.69 5.88
C ASP A 394 -28.38 -3.29 5.49
N GLY A 395 -29.06 -2.51 6.34
CA GLY A 395 -30.34 -1.88 6.03
C GLY A 395 -30.26 -0.92 4.85
N LEU A 396 -29.26 0.00 4.84
CA LEU A 396 -28.99 0.90 3.72
C LEU A 396 -28.72 0.12 2.42
N ARG A 397 -27.91 -0.96 2.49
CA ARG A 397 -27.60 -1.79 1.33
C ARG A 397 -28.81 -2.57 0.83
N SER A 398 -29.68 -3.05 1.72
CA SER A 398 -30.93 -3.74 1.37
C SER A 398 -31.91 -2.82 0.62
N VAL A 399 -32.07 -1.58 1.08
CA VAL A 399 -32.88 -0.56 0.39
C VAL A 399 -32.27 -0.21 -0.97
N TYR A 400 -30.94 -0.04 -1.04
CA TYR A 400 -30.21 0.17 -2.30
C TYR A 400 -30.42 -0.99 -3.30
N ASN A 401 -30.36 -2.25 -2.84
CA ASN A 401 -30.58 -3.43 -3.66
C ASN A 401 -31.96 -3.37 -4.34
N MET A 402 -33.02 -3.08 -3.56
CA MET A 402 -34.38 -2.97 -4.07
C MET A 402 -34.51 -1.91 -5.17
N ILE A 403 -33.96 -0.70 -4.95
CA ILE A 403 -34.02 0.41 -5.92
C ILE A 403 -33.31 0.06 -7.23
N VAL A 404 -32.20 -0.68 -7.17
CA VAL A 404 -31.42 -1.10 -8.34
C VAL A 404 -32.10 -2.25 -9.10
N ASP A 405 -32.58 -3.27 -8.39
CA ASP A 405 -33.14 -4.49 -9.00
C ASP A 405 -34.61 -4.33 -9.44
N LYS A 406 -35.38 -3.43 -8.79
CA LYS A 406 -36.83 -3.19 -8.99
C LYS A 406 -37.71 -4.44 -8.83
N SER A 407 -37.22 -5.41 -8.05
CA SER A 407 -37.94 -6.64 -7.73
C SER A 407 -37.61 -7.08 -6.31
N VAL A 408 -38.61 -7.61 -5.62
CA VAL A 408 -38.51 -8.21 -4.29
C VAL A 408 -38.90 -9.69 -4.34
N VAL A 409 -38.47 -10.48 -3.37
CA VAL A 409 -38.83 -11.89 -3.25
C VAL A 409 -39.54 -12.11 -1.91
N PRO A 410 -40.66 -12.85 -1.85
CA PRO A 410 -41.28 -13.28 -0.59
C PRO A 410 -40.26 -13.97 0.32
N GLY A 411 -40.09 -13.43 1.53
CA GLY A 411 -39.08 -13.88 2.49
C GLY A 411 -39.55 -15.08 3.32
N ALA A 412 -39.13 -15.13 4.59
CA ALA A 412 -39.55 -16.13 5.58
C ALA A 412 -39.33 -17.61 5.18
N GLY A 413 -38.44 -17.87 4.21
CA GLY A 413 -38.16 -19.22 3.70
C GLY A 413 -39.04 -19.68 2.52
N ALA A 414 -39.98 -18.84 2.05
CA ALA A 414 -40.96 -19.23 1.03
C ALA A 414 -40.32 -19.65 -0.30
N PHE A 415 -39.36 -18.85 -0.80
CA PHE A 415 -38.59 -19.20 -2.00
C PHE A 415 -37.89 -20.56 -1.88
N GLN A 416 -37.32 -20.88 -0.71
CA GLN A 416 -36.59 -22.13 -0.49
C GLN A 416 -37.50 -23.35 -0.43
N VAL A 417 -38.70 -23.22 0.14
CA VAL A 417 -39.72 -24.29 0.12
C VAL A 417 -40.20 -24.51 -1.32
N ALA A 418 -40.60 -23.44 -2.01
CA ALA A 418 -41.12 -23.54 -3.38
C ALA A 418 -40.08 -24.09 -4.37
N CYS A 419 -38.84 -23.59 -4.31
CA CYS A 419 -37.76 -24.09 -5.15
C CYS A 419 -37.38 -25.55 -4.84
N ALA A 420 -37.44 -25.97 -3.56
CA ALA A 420 -37.19 -27.37 -3.21
C ALA A 420 -38.27 -28.30 -3.78
N THR A 421 -39.55 -27.93 -3.66
CA THR A 421 -40.67 -28.70 -4.23
C THR A 421 -40.58 -28.78 -5.76
N HIS A 422 -40.33 -27.65 -6.45
CA HIS A 422 -40.15 -27.62 -7.90
C HIS A 422 -38.99 -28.53 -8.38
N LEU A 423 -37.82 -28.42 -7.73
CA LEU A 423 -36.66 -29.24 -8.07
C LEU A 423 -36.88 -30.74 -7.80
N LYS A 424 -37.61 -31.08 -6.74
CA LYS A 424 -37.85 -32.48 -6.30
C LYS A 424 -38.96 -33.18 -7.09
N GLY A 425 -39.93 -32.42 -7.60
CA GLY A 425 -41.02 -32.87 -8.46
C GLY A 425 -40.61 -32.93 -9.95
N GLU A 426 -41.22 -32.09 -10.77
CA GLU A 426 -41.15 -32.16 -12.24
C GLU A 426 -39.72 -32.16 -12.79
N PHE A 427 -38.85 -31.31 -12.22
CA PHE A 427 -37.51 -31.14 -12.75
C PHE A 427 -36.62 -32.37 -12.51
N LYS A 428 -36.68 -32.99 -11.32
CA LYS A 428 -35.97 -34.23 -11.00
C LYS A 428 -36.26 -35.32 -12.04
N ASP A 429 -37.48 -35.40 -12.55
CA ASP A 429 -37.84 -36.42 -13.52
C ASP A 429 -37.35 -36.16 -14.94
N SER A 430 -37.20 -34.90 -15.32
CA SER A 430 -36.62 -34.49 -16.61
C SER A 430 -35.13 -34.86 -16.75
N VAL A 431 -34.36 -34.78 -15.65
CA VAL A 431 -32.90 -34.97 -15.64
C VAL A 431 -32.55 -36.46 -15.82
N LYS A 432 -31.74 -36.80 -16.83
CA LYS A 432 -31.43 -38.20 -17.14
C LYS A 432 -30.20 -38.73 -16.39
N GLY A 433 -30.28 -39.97 -15.91
CA GLY A 433 -29.17 -40.70 -15.33
C GLY A 433 -28.91 -40.41 -13.84
N LYS A 434 -27.68 -40.65 -13.38
CA LYS A 434 -27.33 -40.57 -11.95
C LYS A 434 -27.27 -39.14 -11.39
N ALA A 435 -27.28 -38.11 -12.24
CA ALA A 435 -27.30 -36.70 -11.80
C ALA A 435 -28.59 -36.33 -11.03
N LYS A 436 -29.69 -37.09 -11.18
CA LYS A 436 -30.92 -36.93 -10.39
C LYS A 436 -30.67 -36.85 -8.87
N TYR A 437 -29.72 -37.62 -8.35
CA TYR A 437 -29.38 -37.62 -6.92
C TYR A 437 -28.67 -36.33 -6.47
N GLY A 438 -27.92 -35.67 -7.37
CA GLY A 438 -27.36 -34.34 -7.08
C GLY A 438 -28.44 -33.27 -7.02
N VAL A 439 -29.44 -33.33 -7.92
CA VAL A 439 -30.60 -32.42 -7.90
C VAL A 439 -31.44 -32.61 -6.63
N GLU A 440 -31.68 -33.86 -6.23
CA GLU A 440 -32.38 -34.20 -4.98
C GLU A 440 -31.64 -33.69 -3.73
N ALA A 441 -30.32 -33.92 -3.65
CA ALA A 441 -29.49 -33.40 -2.56
C ALA A 441 -29.47 -31.86 -2.51
N PHE A 442 -29.52 -31.18 -3.66
CA PHE A 442 -29.63 -29.72 -3.72
C PHE A 442 -30.99 -29.24 -3.19
N ALA A 443 -32.09 -29.86 -3.63
CA ALA A 443 -33.44 -29.54 -3.16
C ALA A 443 -33.59 -29.71 -1.65
N ASP A 444 -33.13 -30.83 -1.08
CA ASP A 444 -33.22 -31.10 0.36
C ASP A 444 -32.28 -30.19 1.20
N ALA A 445 -31.23 -29.64 0.59
CA ALA A 445 -30.32 -28.67 1.21
C ALA A 445 -30.90 -27.25 1.26
N LEU A 446 -31.68 -26.81 0.27
CA LEU A 446 -32.35 -25.49 0.29
C LEU A 446 -33.22 -25.30 1.53
N LEU A 447 -33.86 -26.38 1.98
CA LEU A 447 -34.69 -26.41 3.19
C LEU A 447 -33.90 -26.11 4.49
N VAL A 448 -32.57 -25.96 4.48
CA VAL A 448 -31.79 -25.56 5.66
C VAL A 448 -32.25 -24.23 6.26
N ILE A 449 -32.68 -23.28 5.42
CA ILE A 449 -33.09 -21.94 5.85
C ILE A 449 -34.38 -22.02 6.69
N PRO A 450 -35.53 -22.54 6.20
CA PRO A 450 -36.71 -22.71 7.05
C PRO A 450 -36.47 -23.62 8.25
N LYS A 451 -35.64 -24.68 8.13
CA LYS A 451 -35.27 -25.55 9.27
C LYS A 451 -34.58 -24.79 10.40
N THR A 452 -33.62 -23.93 10.06
CA THR A 452 -32.84 -23.17 11.05
C THR A 452 -33.61 -21.98 11.60
N LEU A 453 -34.50 -21.36 10.82
CA LEU A 453 -35.45 -20.37 11.30
C LEU A 453 -36.42 -20.96 12.34
N ALA A 454 -37.04 -22.11 12.07
CA ALA A 454 -37.91 -22.80 13.03
C ALA A 454 -37.16 -23.20 14.30
N ALA A 455 -35.95 -23.76 14.17
CA ALA A 455 -35.11 -24.15 15.30
C ALA A 455 -34.72 -22.97 16.19
N ASN A 456 -34.42 -21.80 15.60
CA ASN A 456 -34.08 -20.59 16.35
C ASN A 456 -35.31 -19.93 17.01
N ALA A 457 -36.51 -20.09 16.43
CA ALA A 457 -37.77 -19.68 17.05
C ALA A 457 -38.21 -20.63 18.19
N GLY A 458 -37.69 -21.86 18.23
CA GLY A 458 -38.00 -22.86 19.26
C GLY A 458 -39.17 -23.79 18.92
N HIS A 459 -39.67 -23.74 17.69
CA HIS A 459 -40.72 -24.64 17.17
C HIS A 459 -40.14 -25.98 16.71
N ASP A 460 -40.97 -27.02 16.59
CA ASP A 460 -40.50 -28.29 16.03
C ASP A 460 -40.20 -28.18 14.53
N VAL A 461 -38.99 -28.58 14.15
CA VAL A 461 -38.45 -28.38 12.80
C VAL A 461 -39.10 -29.29 11.76
N GLN A 462 -39.69 -30.42 12.15
CA GLN A 462 -40.36 -31.34 11.23
C GLN A 462 -41.84 -30.99 11.05
N ASP A 463 -42.55 -30.70 12.15
CA ASP A 463 -43.98 -30.35 12.09
C ASP A 463 -44.20 -29.07 11.26
N VAL A 464 -43.39 -28.02 11.52
CA VAL A 464 -43.42 -26.76 10.77
C VAL A 464 -43.12 -26.97 9.27
N LEU A 465 -42.14 -27.80 8.95
CA LEU A 465 -41.81 -28.09 7.55
C LEU A 465 -42.91 -28.86 6.83
N ALA A 466 -43.57 -29.79 7.51
CA ALA A 466 -44.69 -30.54 6.94
C ALA A 466 -45.83 -29.58 6.59
N GLN A 467 -46.23 -28.71 7.52
CA GLN A 467 -47.26 -27.70 7.29
C GLN A 467 -46.93 -26.77 6.12
N LEU A 468 -45.70 -26.23 6.07
CA LEU A 468 -45.25 -25.39 4.95
C LEU A 468 -45.24 -26.12 3.60
N GLN A 469 -44.94 -27.43 3.59
CA GLN A 469 -44.98 -28.23 2.37
C GLN A 469 -46.41 -28.57 1.96
N ASP A 470 -47.29 -28.89 2.91
CA ASP A 470 -48.69 -29.22 2.65
C ASP A 470 -49.44 -28.01 2.07
N GLU A 471 -49.36 -26.83 2.69
CA GLU A 471 -50.00 -25.61 2.15
C GLU A 471 -49.39 -25.16 0.81
N HIS A 472 -48.07 -25.29 0.63
CA HIS A 472 -47.47 -25.01 -0.67
C HIS A 472 -47.95 -25.97 -1.77
N ASN A 473 -48.24 -27.24 -1.43
CA ASN A 473 -48.84 -28.20 -2.36
C ASN A 473 -50.31 -27.89 -2.67
N GLU A 474 -51.03 -27.15 -1.83
CA GLU A 474 -52.37 -26.63 -2.13
C GLU A 474 -52.33 -25.46 -3.14
N GLY A 475 -51.18 -24.79 -3.26
CA GLY A 475 -50.86 -23.83 -4.33
C GLY A 475 -50.42 -22.45 -3.84
N ASP A 476 -50.37 -22.24 -2.53
CA ASP A 476 -50.09 -20.92 -1.94
C ASP A 476 -48.58 -20.64 -1.74
N ILE A 477 -48.23 -19.35 -1.70
CA ILE A 477 -46.87 -18.88 -1.43
C ILE A 477 -46.73 -18.69 0.08
N VAL A 478 -46.28 -19.74 0.77
CA VAL A 478 -46.18 -19.76 2.23
C VAL A 478 -44.75 -19.63 2.74
N GLY A 479 -44.57 -18.82 3.78
CA GLY A 479 -43.35 -18.72 4.58
C GLY A 479 -43.65 -18.96 6.06
N LEU A 480 -42.60 -19.01 6.87
CA LEU A 480 -42.71 -19.33 8.30
C LEU A 480 -43.02 -18.11 9.17
N ASN A 481 -44.11 -18.16 9.93
CA ASN A 481 -44.32 -17.24 11.05
C ASN A 481 -43.46 -17.67 12.24
N LEU A 482 -42.55 -16.80 12.68
CA LEU A 482 -41.62 -17.11 13.77
C LEU A 482 -42.27 -17.01 15.15
N GLU A 483 -43.40 -16.31 15.28
CA GLU A 483 -44.11 -16.17 16.56
C GLU A 483 -45.07 -17.35 16.81
N THR A 484 -45.88 -17.73 15.82
CA THR A 484 -46.85 -18.84 15.95
C THR A 484 -46.27 -20.20 15.60
N GLY A 485 -45.27 -20.25 14.71
CA GLY A 485 -44.76 -21.50 14.11
C GLY A 485 -45.63 -22.00 12.95
N GLU A 486 -46.73 -21.33 12.65
CA GLU A 486 -47.65 -21.68 11.56
C GLU A 486 -47.17 -21.08 10.21
N PRO A 487 -47.59 -21.65 9.07
CA PRO A 487 -47.47 -21.01 7.78
C PRO A 487 -48.16 -19.63 7.72
N MET A 488 -47.64 -18.75 6.87
CA MET A 488 -48.18 -17.42 6.60
C MET A 488 -47.82 -16.93 5.20
N ASP A 489 -48.62 -16.03 4.63
CA ASP A 489 -48.27 -15.29 3.41
C ASP A 489 -47.22 -14.20 3.72
N PRO A 490 -45.98 -14.28 3.18
CA PRO A 490 -44.96 -13.27 3.41
C PRO A 490 -45.26 -11.91 2.76
N GLU A 491 -46.09 -11.85 1.72
CA GLU A 491 -46.47 -10.60 1.06
C GLU A 491 -47.43 -9.78 1.93
N LEU A 492 -48.42 -10.43 2.56
CA LEU A 492 -49.38 -9.76 3.45
C LEU A 492 -48.72 -9.20 4.72
N GLU A 493 -47.80 -9.95 5.33
CA GLU A 493 -47.03 -9.49 6.49
C GLU A 493 -45.92 -8.48 6.12
N GLY A 494 -45.63 -8.32 4.83
CA GLY A 494 -44.57 -7.42 4.34
C GLY A 494 -43.17 -7.88 4.75
N VAL A 495 -42.85 -9.15 4.50
CA VAL A 495 -41.54 -9.76 4.76
C VAL A 495 -40.88 -10.11 3.42
N PHE A 496 -39.88 -9.31 3.02
CA PHE A 496 -39.25 -9.42 1.71
C PHE A 496 -37.73 -9.56 1.79
N ASP A 497 -37.20 -10.45 0.94
CA ASP A 497 -35.77 -10.60 0.69
C ASP A 497 -35.35 -9.90 -0.62
N SER A 498 -34.08 -9.49 -0.69
CA SER A 498 -33.49 -8.91 -1.91
C SER A 498 -33.21 -9.98 -2.96
N TYR A 499 -33.73 -9.80 -4.19
CA TYR A 499 -33.49 -10.70 -5.33
C TYR A 499 -31.98 -10.99 -5.56
N ARG A 500 -31.14 -9.95 -5.60
CA ARG A 500 -29.69 -10.09 -5.79
C ARG A 500 -28.98 -10.87 -4.68
N VAL A 501 -29.46 -10.79 -3.44
CA VAL A 501 -28.92 -11.58 -2.32
C VAL A 501 -29.15 -13.07 -2.59
N LEU A 502 -30.39 -13.48 -2.86
CA LEU A 502 -30.74 -14.89 -3.12
C LEU A 502 -30.03 -15.44 -4.38
N ARG A 503 -30.01 -14.65 -5.46
CA ARG A 503 -29.35 -15.00 -6.73
C ARG A 503 -27.86 -15.32 -6.53
N ASN A 504 -27.13 -14.42 -5.87
CA ASN A 504 -25.71 -14.59 -5.62
C ASN A 504 -25.45 -15.67 -4.56
N CYS A 505 -26.31 -15.79 -3.55
CA CYS A 505 -26.22 -16.81 -2.51
C CYS A 505 -26.28 -18.24 -3.08
N MET A 506 -27.23 -18.52 -3.99
CA MET A 506 -27.31 -19.82 -4.69
C MET A 506 -26.11 -20.06 -5.62
N ALA A 507 -25.68 -19.03 -6.36
CA ALA A 507 -24.56 -19.13 -7.29
C ALA A 507 -23.23 -19.46 -6.56
N SER A 508 -22.92 -18.69 -5.51
CA SER A 508 -21.71 -18.84 -4.71
C SER A 508 -21.71 -20.17 -3.94
N SER A 509 -22.80 -20.49 -3.22
CA SER A 509 -22.85 -21.73 -2.41
C SER A 509 -22.71 -23.00 -3.25
N SER A 510 -23.37 -23.07 -4.40
CA SER A 510 -23.24 -24.20 -5.33
C SER A 510 -21.81 -24.33 -5.90
N GLY A 511 -21.18 -23.21 -6.27
CA GLY A 511 -19.81 -23.21 -6.79
C GLY A 511 -18.77 -23.69 -5.77
N ILE A 512 -18.85 -23.20 -4.54
CA ILE A 512 -17.93 -23.58 -3.45
C ILE A 512 -18.13 -25.04 -3.06
N ALA A 513 -19.38 -25.46 -2.84
CA ALA A 513 -19.69 -26.85 -2.51
C ALA A 513 -19.17 -27.81 -3.59
N SER A 514 -19.37 -27.46 -4.88
CA SER A 514 -18.89 -28.26 -6.00
C SER A 514 -17.36 -28.36 -6.03
N ASN A 515 -16.65 -27.25 -5.85
CA ASN A 515 -15.18 -27.24 -5.78
C ASN A 515 -14.66 -28.11 -4.62
N LEU A 516 -15.26 -27.98 -3.43
CA LEU A 516 -14.87 -28.74 -2.22
C LEU A 516 -15.15 -30.24 -2.30
N LEU A 517 -16.18 -30.66 -3.06
CA LEU A 517 -16.49 -32.07 -3.34
C LEU A 517 -15.55 -32.71 -4.39
N LEU A 518 -14.94 -31.89 -5.24
CA LEU A 518 -13.98 -32.36 -6.25
C LEU A 518 -12.54 -32.48 -5.72
N CYS A 519 -12.22 -31.87 -4.57
CA CYS A 519 -10.94 -32.04 -3.90
C CYS A 519 -10.69 -33.51 -3.50
N ASP A 520 -9.59 -34.09 -3.99
CA ASP A 520 -9.18 -35.46 -3.69
C ASP A 520 -7.96 -35.59 -2.77
N GLU A 521 -7.06 -34.61 -2.68
CA GLU A 521 -6.04 -34.57 -1.63
C GLU A 521 -5.95 -33.18 -0.97
N LEU A 522 -5.87 -33.17 0.37
CA LEU A 522 -5.44 -31.98 1.11
C LEU A 522 -3.95 -32.16 1.42
N LEU A 523 -3.11 -31.38 0.74
CA LEU A 523 -1.67 -31.42 0.86
C LEU A 523 -1.16 -30.24 1.67
N LYS A 524 -0.50 -30.54 2.79
CA LYS A 524 0.26 -29.58 3.59
C LYS A 524 1.73 -29.93 3.52
N ALA A 525 2.35 -29.52 2.42
CA ALA A 525 3.80 -29.47 2.30
C ALA A 525 4.28 -28.17 2.94
N ARG A 526 4.94 -28.26 4.10
CA ARG A 526 5.60 -27.10 4.72
C ARG A 526 7.09 -27.15 4.37
N GLN A 527 7.62 -26.02 3.92
CA GLN A 527 9.06 -25.74 3.92
C GLN A 527 9.59 -25.97 5.34
N MET A 528 10.38 -27.03 5.58
CA MET A 528 10.91 -27.32 6.92
C MET A 528 12.37 -26.90 7.01
N GLY A 529 12.58 -25.72 7.62
CA GLY A 529 13.82 -25.42 8.34
C GLY A 529 14.17 -26.59 9.28
N ARG A 530 15.46 -26.94 9.33
CA ARG A 530 15.91 -28.20 9.93
C ARG A 530 15.96 -28.11 11.46
N ALA A 531 15.04 -28.80 12.14
CA ALA A 531 15.10 -28.98 13.59
C ALA A 531 16.37 -29.77 14.01
N GLY A 532 17.12 -29.23 14.97
CA GLY A 532 18.22 -29.92 15.67
C GLY A 532 17.71 -30.93 16.70
N GLY A 533 18.57 -31.89 17.06
CA GLY A 533 18.26 -32.95 18.01
C GLY A 533 18.26 -32.52 19.50
N PRO A 534 17.91 -33.44 20.42
CA PRO A 534 17.54 -33.10 21.80
C PRO A 534 18.72 -32.71 22.69
N GLY A 535 18.57 -31.59 23.39
CA GLY A 535 19.44 -31.08 24.46
C GLY A 535 18.62 -30.74 25.73
N PRO A 536 19.27 -30.55 26.89
CA PRO A 536 18.63 -30.79 28.19
C PRO A 536 17.62 -29.73 28.62
N VAL A 537 16.68 -30.19 29.45
CA VAL A 537 15.64 -29.41 30.11
C VAL A 537 16.24 -28.30 30.96
N ASN A 538 15.86 -27.04 30.69
CA ASN A 538 15.90 -25.95 31.66
C ASN A 538 14.66 -25.08 31.45
N SER A 539 13.81 -25.01 32.47
CA SER A 539 12.56 -24.28 32.47
C SER A 539 12.77 -22.81 32.87
N ILE A 540 12.69 -21.90 31.89
CA ILE A 540 12.49 -20.46 32.10
C ILE A 540 11.34 -20.02 31.19
N GLY A 541 10.53 -19.08 31.68
CA GLY A 541 9.14 -18.90 31.25
C GLY A 541 8.92 -18.41 29.82
N THR A 542 7.70 -18.67 29.34
CA THR A 542 7.08 -18.04 28.18
C THR A 542 7.18 -16.51 28.25
N MET A 543 7.91 -15.91 27.30
CA MET A 543 7.71 -14.50 26.98
C MET A 543 6.29 -14.33 26.40
N ALA A 544 5.52 -13.43 27.01
CA ALA A 544 4.22 -13.03 26.49
C ALA A 544 4.40 -12.20 25.20
N SER A 545 3.60 -12.46 24.18
CA SER A 545 3.47 -11.59 23.02
C SER A 545 2.73 -10.32 23.43
N TYR A 546 3.46 -9.21 23.48
CA TYR A 546 2.94 -7.87 23.66
C TYR A 546 2.43 -7.37 22.29
N ASP A 547 1.15 -7.59 21.98
CA ASP A 547 0.50 -6.93 20.86
C ASP A 547 -0.13 -5.63 21.38
N SER A 548 0.34 -4.50 20.86
CA SER A 548 -0.01 -3.15 21.32
C SER A 548 -0.85 -2.45 20.27
N ASP A 549 -2.17 -2.42 20.46
CA ASP A 549 -3.10 -1.76 19.55
C ASP A 549 -3.26 -0.26 19.85
N SER A 550 -3.03 0.58 18.83
CA SER A 550 -3.66 1.88 18.59
C SER A 550 -3.81 2.88 19.75
N SER A 551 -2.77 3.69 19.95
CA SER A 551 -2.93 5.09 20.38
C SER A 551 -2.72 6.02 19.19
N ASP A 552 -3.66 6.95 18.91
CA ASP A 552 -3.55 7.94 17.81
C ASP A 552 -2.32 8.86 18.00
N GLY A 553 -1.20 8.51 17.35
CA GLY A 553 0.01 9.32 17.26
C GLY A 553 0.06 10.19 15.99
N GLU A 554 0.69 11.37 16.07
CA GLU A 554 0.98 12.18 14.89
C GLU A 554 2.21 11.62 14.16
N PHE A 555 1.99 10.73 13.19
CA PHE A 555 3.07 10.14 12.37
C PHE A 555 3.73 11.18 11.44
N GLU A 556 5.06 11.14 11.32
CA GLU A 556 5.82 11.88 10.30
C GLU A 556 6.16 10.96 9.11
N GLU A 557 5.60 11.23 7.92
CA GLU A 557 6.01 10.59 6.65
C GLU A 557 7.40 11.09 6.23
N THR A 558 8.28 10.17 5.81
CA THR A 558 9.63 10.50 5.32
C THR A 558 9.80 10.22 3.83
N ASN A 559 10.87 10.76 3.22
CA ASN A 559 11.16 10.59 1.79
C ASN A 559 11.66 9.17 1.40
N VAL A 560 11.76 8.24 2.36
CA VAL A 560 12.25 6.87 2.10
C VAL A 560 11.08 6.02 1.60
N LEU A 561 11.20 5.49 0.38
CA LEU A 561 10.22 4.58 -0.20
C LEU A 561 10.55 3.13 0.20
N LEU A 562 9.65 2.49 0.93
CA LEU A 562 9.69 1.07 1.28
C LEU A 562 9.13 0.25 0.11
N GLY A 563 9.67 -0.95 -0.13
CA GLY A 563 9.15 -1.88 -1.13
C GLY A 563 8.95 -3.28 -0.55
N TYR A 564 7.79 -3.86 -0.85
CA TYR A 564 7.33 -5.13 -0.29
C TYR A 564 7.30 -6.21 -1.39
N ALA A 565 7.62 -7.46 -1.02
CA ALA A 565 7.71 -8.56 -1.97
C ALA A 565 6.34 -9.21 -2.22
N SER A 566 6.00 -9.45 -3.49
CA SER A 566 4.77 -10.13 -3.91
C SER A 566 5.06 -11.22 -4.94
N LYS A 567 4.19 -12.24 -4.99
CA LYS A 567 4.22 -13.31 -6.00
C LYS A 567 3.41 -12.97 -7.24
N GLU A 568 2.55 -11.95 -7.16
CA GLU A 568 1.73 -11.47 -8.26
C GLU A 568 2.47 -10.34 -8.98
N ALA A 569 2.32 -10.28 -10.30
CA ALA A 569 2.94 -9.27 -11.16
C ALA A 569 1.85 -8.38 -11.74
N ASP A 570 1.91 -7.08 -11.45
CA ASP A 570 1.10 -6.10 -12.19
C ASP A 570 1.69 -5.88 -13.59
N GLU A 571 0.88 -5.33 -14.49
CA GLU A 571 1.20 -5.26 -15.92
C GLU A 571 2.46 -4.41 -16.24
N ASP A 572 2.89 -3.54 -15.31
CA ASP A 572 4.02 -2.60 -15.45
C ASP A 572 5.25 -2.91 -14.54
N THR A 573 5.24 -3.98 -13.73
CA THR A 573 6.22 -4.15 -12.63
C THR A 573 7.58 -4.71 -13.06
N ILE A 574 8.49 -3.83 -13.50
CA ILE A 574 9.89 -4.17 -13.91
C ILE A 574 10.81 -4.54 -12.72
N SER A 575 10.46 -4.08 -11.52
CA SER A 575 11.25 -4.25 -10.28
C SER A 575 10.91 -5.55 -9.56
N ARG A 576 11.93 -6.35 -9.24
CA ARG A 576 11.78 -7.70 -8.66
C ARG A 576 12.98 -8.17 -7.83
N LEU A 577 12.71 -8.98 -6.82
CA LEU A 577 13.68 -9.78 -6.09
C LEU A 577 13.85 -11.15 -6.77
N GLY A 578 15.09 -11.64 -6.77
CA GLY A 578 15.45 -12.95 -7.32
C GLY A 578 15.21 -13.11 -8.82
N GLY A 579 15.01 -14.36 -9.26
CA GLY A 579 14.86 -14.70 -10.68
C GLY A 579 16.14 -14.61 -11.53
N VAL A 580 15.95 -14.59 -12.84
CA VAL A 580 17.00 -14.36 -13.85
C VAL A 580 17.05 -12.86 -14.17
N PRO A 581 18.24 -12.22 -14.33
CA PRO A 581 18.31 -10.82 -14.73
C PRO A 581 17.71 -10.59 -16.12
N ASP A 582 16.77 -9.65 -16.21
CA ASP A 582 16.31 -9.08 -17.47
C ASP A 582 17.11 -7.82 -17.77
N TRP A 583 17.80 -7.81 -18.91
CA TRP A 583 18.75 -6.76 -19.27
C TRP A 583 18.08 -5.59 -19.99
N LEU A 584 18.61 -4.38 -19.79
CA LEU A 584 18.11 -3.15 -20.45
C LEU A 584 18.24 -3.20 -21.99
N ASP A 585 19.13 -4.05 -22.49
CA ASP A 585 19.18 -4.51 -23.87
C ASP A 585 19.33 -6.03 -23.84
N ALA A 586 18.33 -6.75 -24.36
CA ALA A 586 18.32 -8.21 -24.40
C ALA A 586 19.35 -8.77 -25.41
N ASP A 587 19.67 -8.02 -26.47
CA ASP A 587 20.63 -8.43 -27.51
C ASP A 587 22.08 -8.19 -27.09
N HIS A 588 22.32 -7.24 -26.15
CA HIS A 588 23.65 -6.84 -25.68
C HIS A 588 23.80 -6.93 -24.15
N PRO A 589 23.81 -8.14 -23.57
CA PRO A 589 24.00 -8.33 -22.13
C PRO A 589 25.42 -7.90 -21.67
N PRO A 590 25.59 -7.51 -20.38
CA PRO A 590 26.90 -7.17 -19.82
C PRO A 590 27.88 -8.34 -19.88
N SER A 591 29.19 -8.06 -19.86
CA SER A 591 30.21 -9.11 -19.73
C SER A 591 29.98 -9.99 -18.48
N ALA A 592 29.96 -11.32 -18.63
CA ALA A 592 29.68 -12.27 -17.54
C ALA A 592 30.63 -12.09 -16.33
N ALA A 593 31.84 -11.58 -16.56
CA ALA A 593 32.81 -11.20 -15.53
C ALA A 593 32.27 -10.18 -14.49
N LEU A 594 31.23 -9.40 -14.81
CA LEU A 594 30.56 -8.49 -13.88
C LEU A 594 29.64 -9.22 -12.89
N ALA A 595 29.08 -10.36 -13.29
CA ALA A 595 28.27 -11.22 -12.44
C ALA A 595 29.07 -12.34 -11.74
N ARG A 596 30.39 -12.44 -11.98
CA ARG A 596 31.27 -13.38 -11.26
C ARG A 596 31.68 -12.87 -9.88
N CYS A 597 31.72 -13.77 -8.90
CA CYS A 597 32.21 -13.49 -7.55
C CYS A 597 33.73 -13.20 -7.57
N LYS A 598 34.19 -12.14 -6.89
CA LYS A 598 35.63 -11.80 -6.89
C LYS A 598 36.48 -12.84 -6.16
N VAL A 599 35.89 -13.57 -5.22
CA VAL A 599 36.56 -14.57 -4.38
C VAL A 599 36.71 -15.92 -5.10
N CYS A 600 35.61 -16.55 -5.52
CA CYS A 600 35.62 -17.91 -6.11
C CYS A 600 35.58 -17.96 -7.64
N LYS A 601 35.32 -16.85 -8.33
CA LYS A 601 35.21 -16.70 -9.79
C LYS A 601 34.01 -17.39 -10.47
N ASP A 602 33.18 -18.13 -9.75
CA ASP A 602 31.90 -18.62 -10.26
C ASP A 602 30.89 -17.47 -10.45
N LEU A 603 29.84 -17.73 -11.23
CA LEU A 603 28.71 -16.82 -11.37
C LEU A 603 27.93 -16.72 -10.05
N MET A 604 27.44 -15.50 -9.77
CA MET A 604 26.57 -15.18 -8.66
C MET A 604 25.09 -15.24 -9.09
N VAL A 605 24.18 -15.34 -8.13
CA VAL A 605 22.74 -15.25 -8.37
C VAL A 605 22.28 -13.81 -8.19
N LEU A 606 21.19 -13.45 -8.87
CA LEU A 606 20.52 -12.17 -8.70
C LEU A 606 19.78 -12.15 -7.35
N LEU A 607 19.91 -11.04 -6.61
CA LEU A 607 19.17 -10.77 -5.37
C LEU A 607 18.06 -9.74 -5.62
N LEU A 608 18.40 -8.64 -6.31
CA LEU A 608 17.48 -7.54 -6.63
C LEU A 608 17.74 -7.05 -8.06
N GLN A 609 16.67 -6.87 -8.82
CA GLN A 609 16.60 -6.07 -10.04
C GLN A 609 15.63 -4.91 -9.77
N LEU A 610 16.10 -3.67 -9.86
CA LEU A 610 15.31 -2.48 -9.57
C LEU A 610 15.29 -1.54 -10.79
N ASN A 611 14.11 -1.11 -11.22
CA ASN A 611 13.99 0.02 -12.12
C ASN A 611 14.33 1.32 -11.37
N GLY A 612 15.33 2.06 -11.83
CA GLY A 612 15.90 3.21 -11.11
C GLY A 612 15.70 4.54 -11.81
N GLU A 613 14.73 4.65 -12.71
CA GLU A 613 14.54 5.86 -13.52
C GLU A 613 14.21 7.08 -12.65
N LEU A 614 14.93 8.18 -12.91
CA LEU A 614 14.80 9.44 -12.17
C LEU A 614 14.65 10.58 -13.18
N ALA A 615 13.54 10.57 -13.92
CA ALA A 615 13.30 11.49 -15.05
C ALA A 615 13.43 12.97 -14.65
N GLU A 616 13.04 13.34 -13.43
CA GLU A 616 13.17 14.71 -12.90
C GLU A 616 14.63 15.18 -12.73
N ARG A 617 15.54 14.24 -12.46
CA ARG A 617 16.95 14.53 -12.12
C ARG A 617 17.90 14.23 -13.27
N PHE A 618 17.57 13.22 -14.06
CA PHE A 618 18.34 12.72 -15.21
C PHE A 618 17.38 12.45 -16.39
N PRO A 619 16.84 13.51 -17.03
CA PRO A 619 15.94 13.35 -18.16
C PRO A 619 16.62 12.58 -19.31
N GLY A 620 15.87 11.67 -19.94
CA GLY A 620 16.38 10.80 -21.00
C GLY A 620 17.33 9.69 -20.54
N HIS A 621 17.55 9.49 -19.23
CA HIS A 621 18.33 8.35 -18.70
C HIS A 621 17.42 7.18 -18.30
N GLU A 622 17.45 6.13 -19.09
CA GLU A 622 16.83 4.82 -18.80
C GLU A 622 17.85 4.02 -17.97
N ARG A 623 17.51 3.58 -16.74
CA ARG A 623 18.50 2.98 -15.82
C ARG A 623 17.94 1.87 -14.94
N ARG A 624 18.68 0.76 -14.84
CA ARG A 624 18.30 -0.42 -14.03
C ARG A 624 19.47 -0.89 -13.16
N ILE A 625 19.19 -1.23 -11.91
CA ILE A 625 20.17 -1.64 -10.91
C ILE A 625 20.01 -3.13 -10.61
N TYR A 626 21.12 -3.85 -10.56
CA TYR A 626 21.17 -5.27 -10.26
C TYR A 626 22.11 -5.51 -9.08
N VAL A 627 21.67 -6.27 -8.10
CA VAL A 627 22.50 -6.70 -6.96
C VAL A 627 22.67 -8.22 -7.06
N PHE A 628 23.92 -8.67 -7.10
CA PHE A 628 24.27 -10.09 -7.21
C PHE A 628 24.96 -10.59 -5.94
N GLY A 629 24.67 -11.83 -5.54
CA GLY A 629 25.23 -12.49 -4.35
C GLY A 629 25.80 -13.88 -4.61
N CYS A 630 26.90 -14.22 -3.94
CA CYS A 630 27.52 -15.54 -4.01
C CYS A 630 26.97 -16.50 -2.93
N ARG A 631 26.29 -17.58 -3.35
CA ARG A 631 25.71 -18.59 -2.43
C ARG A 631 26.76 -19.41 -1.64
N ARG A 632 28.02 -19.50 -2.11
CA ARG A 632 29.05 -20.34 -1.45
C ARG A 632 29.39 -19.80 -0.05
N PRO A 633 29.29 -20.60 1.03
CA PRO A 633 29.53 -20.13 2.40
C PRO A 633 30.97 -19.63 2.61
N THR A 634 31.94 -20.23 1.93
CA THR A 634 33.36 -19.85 1.97
C THR A 634 33.65 -18.46 1.39
N CYS A 635 32.68 -17.84 0.70
CA CYS A 635 32.79 -16.49 0.15
C CYS A 635 32.09 -15.43 1.01
N ARG A 636 31.25 -15.81 1.99
CA ARG A 636 30.61 -14.87 2.93
C ARG A 636 31.63 -14.06 3.70
N ARG A 637 31.22 -12.86 4.14
CA ARG A 637 32.04 -11.94 4.97
C ARG A 637 33.37 -11.53 4.29
N LYS A 638 33.50 -11.72 2.97
CA LYS A 638 34.66 -11.30 2.14
C LYS A 638 34.23 -10.27 1.11
N ASP A 639 35.12 -9.31 0.84
CA ASP A 639 34.87 -8.25 -0.15
C ASP A 639 34.71 -8.83 -1.57
N GLY A 640 33.72 -8.32 -2.31
CA GLY A 640 33.35 -8.79 -3.65
C GLY A 640 32.61 -10.14 -3.71
N SER A 641 32.00 -10.57 -2.61
CA SER A 641 31.02 -11.67 -2.55
C SER A 641 29.60 -11.25 -2.89
N ILE A 642 29.30 -9.96 -2.75
CA ILE A 642 28.13 -9.26 -3.28
C ILE A 642 28.65 -8.13 -4.17
N ARG A 643 27.99 -7.86 -5.30
CA ARG A 643 28.33 -6.76 -6.23
C ARG A 643 27.06 -6.08 -6.73
N ALA A 644 27.11 -4.77 -6.89
CA ALA A 644 26.05 -3.99 -7.55
C ALA A 644 26.48 -3.60 -8.97
N LEU A 645 25.54 -3.63 -9.92
CA LEU A 645 25.73 -3.23 -11.31
C LEU A 645 24.62 -2.25 -11.69
N ARG A 646 24.97 -1.11 -12.30
CA ARG A 646 24.02 -0.23 -12.98
C ARG A 646 24.13 -0.43 -14.49
N ALA A 647 23.01 -0.72 -15.15
CA ALA A 647 22.83 -0.54 -16.59
C ALA A 647 22.19 0.83 -16.85
N GLN A 648 22.61 1.50 -17.93
CA GLN A 648 22.17 2.86 -18.24
C GLN A 648 22.18 3.09 -19.75
N ARG A 649 21.06 3.54 -20.33
CA ARG A 649 20.95 4.05 -21.70
C ARG A 649 20.63 5.54 -21.64
N ILE A 650 21.30 6.35 -22.45
CA ILE A 650 20.98 7.78 -22.60
C ILE A 650 20.32 8.00 -23.96
N TRP A 651 19.12 8.58 -23.94
CA TRP A 651 18.40 9.06 -25.11
C TRP A 651 18.75 10.53 -25.39
N LYS A 652 18.57 10.98 -26.64
CA LYS A 652 18.61 12.42 -26.98
C LYS A 652 17.19 12.96 -26.88
N ASP A 653 17.00 14.07 -26.18
CA ASP A 653 15.76 14.84 -26.25
C ASP A 653 15.50 15.25 -27.71
N GLU A 654 14.44 14.72 -28.32
CA GLU A 654 13.88 15.25 -29.57
C GLU A 654 12.89 16.42 -29.30
N THR A 655 12.55 16.67 -28.03
CA THR A 655 11.67 17.75 -27.56
C THR A 655 12.39 19.06 -27.26
N LYS A 656 13.27 19.47 -28.18
CA LYS A 656 13.64 20.88 -28.36
C LYS A 656 13.39 21.29 -29.81
N GLU A 657 12.15 21.69 -30.09
CA GLU A 657 11.92 22.61 -31.20
C GLU A 657 12.73 23.90 -30.95
N GLU A 658 13.57 24.28 -31.90
CA GLU A 658 14.10 25.63 -31.95
C GLU A 658 12.92 26.62 -32.09
N PRO A 659 12.82 27.68 -31.28
CA PRO A 659 11.73 28.64 -31.40
C PRO A 659 11.84 29.35 -32.76
N LYS A 660 10.95 28.99 -33.69
CA LYS A 660 10.75 29.74 -34.93
C LYS A 660 10.34 31.17 -34.57
N PRO A 661 10.91 32.20 -35.23
CA PRO A 661 10.57 33.57 -34.91
C PRO A 661 9.12 33.88 -35.30
N GLU A 662 8.31 34.25 -34.31
CA GLU A 662 6.96 34.75 -34.55
C GLU A 662 6.99 36.05 -35.37
N LYS A 663 5.97 36.22 -36.21
CA LYS A 663 5.80 37.43 -37.01
C LYS A 663 5.34 38.58 -36.13
N ALA A 664 5.82 39.78 -36.45
CA ALA A 664 5.52 40.99 -35.70
C ALA A 664 4.06 41.47 -35.88
N GLU A 665 3.49 41.96 -34.78
CA GLU A 665 2.53 43.07 -34.80
C GLU A 665 3.12 44.29 -34.06
N GLU A 666 2.48 45.44 -34.23
CA GLU A 666 3.15 46.75 -34.28
C GLU A 666 3.52 47.37 -32.93
N LYS A 667 4.60 48.18 -32.92
CA LYS A 667 4.84 49.22 -31.91
C LYS A 667 4.62 50.61 -32.54
N PRO A 668 4.06 51.59 -31.80
CA PRO A 668 3.98 52.97 -32.27
C PRO A 668 5.35 53.67 -32.35
N GLU A 669 5.41 54.75 -33.15
CA GLU A 669 6.65 55.40 -33.61
C GLU A 669 7.51 56.12 -32.54
N PRO A 670 8.82 56.34 -32.83
CA PRO A 670 9.77 57.02 -31.94
C PRO A 670 10.07 58.49 -32.33
N THR A 671 10.79 59.18 -31.45
CA THR A 671 11.55 60.42 -31.79
C THR A 671 13.01 60.31 -31.32
N PRO A 672 13.97 61.04 -31.96
CA PRO A 672 15.24 60.41 -32.33
C PRO A 672 16.50 60.95 -31.63
N SER A 673 17.59 60.17 -31.71
CA SER A 673 18.97 60.66 -31.56
C SER A 673 19.86 60.09 -32.68
N LYS A 674 20.88 60.88 -33.09
CA LYS A 674 21.72 60.67 -34.28
C LYS A 674 23.11 60.06 -33.92
N PRO A 675 23.91 59.63 -34.92
CA PRO A 675 24.94 58.59 -34.74
C PRO A 675 26.36 59.16 -34.59
N ASP A 676 27.33 58.27 -34.30
CA ASP A 676 28.76 58.53 -34.50
C ASP A 676 29.56 57.27 -34.91
N ALA A 677 30.66 57.52 -35.62
CA ALA A 677 31.75 56.61 -36.01
C ALA A 677 32.96 57.49 -36.47
N PRO A 678 34.19 56.98 -36.66
CA PRO A 678 34.91 55.87 -36.02
C PRO A 678 36.28 56.30 -35.43
N THR A 679 37.14 55.31 -35.11
CA THR A 679 38.47 55.35 -34.47
C THR A 679 39.53 56.37 -34.94
N SER A 680 40.36 56.88 -34.02
CA SER A 680 41.85 56.86 -34.11
C SER A 680 42.52 57.41 -32.83
N GLY A 681 43.80 57.10 -32.62
CA GLY A 681 44.60 57.58 -31.47
C GLY A 681 45.72 58.54 -31.87
N LEU A 682 45.98 59.52 -31.01
CA LEU A 682 47.05 60.53 -31.01
C LEU A 682 47.13 61.06 -29.56
N GLY A 683 48.27 61.46 -29.00
CA GLY A 683 49.65 61.47 -29.49
C GLY A 683 50.53 62.05 -28.39
N GLU A 684 51.80 61.62 -28.33
CA GLU A 684 52.75 61.97 -27.27
C GLU A 684 53.29 63.41 -27.39
N ALA A 685 52.42 64.39 -27.18
CA ALA A 685 52.71 65.81 -26.94
C ALA A 685 51.42 66.43 -26.37
N LEU A 686 51.42 67.22 -25.30
CA LEU A 686 52.05 68.55 -25.24
C LEU A 686 52.22 68.97 -23.76
N PHE A 687 53.48 69.01 -23.28
CA PHE A 687 53.94 69.58 -22.00
C PHE A 687 53.53 68.81 -20.71
N GLY A 688 54.42 68.40 -19.77
CA GLY A 688 55.88 68.42 -19.76
C GLY A 688 56.48 68.27 -18.33
N ALA A 689 57.60 67.54 -18.22
CA ALA A 689 58.62 67.58 -17.15
C ALA A 689 58.34 67.13 -15.68
N LYS A 690 58.98 65.99 -15.34
CA LYS A 690 59.79 65.67 -14.13
C LYS A 690 59.19 65.62 -12.70
N GLY A 691 59.33 64.42 -12.12
CA GLY A 691 59.82 64.18 -10.74
C GLY A 691 58.94 63.24 -9.90
N LEU A 692 59.45 62.28 -9.11
CA LEU A 692 60.83 61.80 -8.89
C LEU A 692 60.78 60.45 -8.08
N GLY A 693 61.74 59.54 -8.27
CA GLY A 693 61.97 58.34 -7.42
C GLY A 693 61.14 57.10 -7.80
N ALA A 694 61.63 56.14 -8.60
CA ALA A 694 62.69 55.14 -8.34
C ALA A 694 62.24 54.01 -7.37
N SER A 695 62.47 52.72 -7.61
CA SER A 695 63.07 51.96 -8.74
C SER A 695 62.69 50.47 -8.55
N ALA A 696 62.16 49.73 -9.53
CA ALA A 696 62.89 49.05 -10.63
C ALA A 696 63.89 47.97 -10.11
N SER A 697 64.00 46.76 -10.66
CA SER A 697 63.36 46.17 -11.86
C SER A 697 63.53 44.64 -11.91
N ALA A 698 62.79 43.97 -12.81
CA ALA A 698 63.21 42.72 -13.45
C ALA A 698 64.47 42.96 -14.34
N ASN A 699 65.08 42.06 -15.12
CA ASN A 699 64.55 41.08 -16.07
C ASN A 699 65.77 40.26 -16.65
N PRO A 700 65.71 39.49 -17.78
CA PRO A 700 66.56 38.31 -17.98
C PRO A 700 67.51 38.41 -19.20
N PHE A 701 68.26 37.34 -19.51
CA PHE A 701 68.47 36.73 -20.85
C PHE A 701 69.71 35.81 -20.92
N SER A 702 69.57 34.72 -21.68
CA SER A 702 70.58 34.03 -22.51
C SER A 702 71.66 33.09 -21.90
N SER A 703 71.75 31.89 -22.52
CA SER A 703 72.93 31.03 -22.83
C SER A 703 74.10 30.90 -21.83
N GLY A 704 74.70 29.73 -21.59
CA GLY A 704 74.66 28.45 -22.32
C GLY A 704 76.06 27.78 -22.33
N GLY A 705 76.12 26.44 -22.35
CA GLY A 705 77.34 25.62 -22.27
C GLY A 705 77.89 25.45 -20.83
N ALA A 706 78.74 24.49 -20.48
CA ALA A 706 79.23 23.24 -21.05
C ALA A 706 80.21 22.67 -19.99
N ASN A 707 80.27 21.35 -19.78
CA ASN A 707 81.30 20.63 -18.97
C ASN A 707 82.74 21.02 -19.39
N PRO A 708 83.85 20.86 -18.59
CA PRO A 708 84.21 19.59 -17.87
C PRO A 708 85.21 19.64 -16.65
N PHE A 709 85.55 18.45 -16.09
CA PHE A 709 86.58 18.13 -15.04
C PHE A 709 86.39 18.79 -13.65
N SER A 710 86.71 18.20 -12.48
CA SER A 710 87.10 16.86 -11.98
C SER A 710 86.78 16.84 -10.45
N SER A 711 86.84 15.80 -9.61
CA SER A 711 87.58 14.52 -9.55
C SER A 711 87.03 13.65 -8.40
N GLY A 712 87.48 12.38 -8.28
CA GLY A 712 87.39 11.59 -7.05
C GLY A 712 86.38 10.44 -7.08
N GLY A 713 86.84 9.20 -6.86
CA GLY A 713 86.00 7.99 -6.86
C GLY A 713 86.21 7.11 -5.62
N GLY A 714 85.54 5.96 -5.57
CA GLY A 714 85.79 4.91 -4.58
C GLY A 714 84.68 3.86 -4.45
N GLY A 715 85.06 2.59 -4.28
CA GLY A 715 84.21 1.55 -3.70
C GLY A 715 83.67 0.46 -4.64
N ALA A 716 84.48 -0.58 -4.86
CA ALA A 716 84.18 -1.75 -5.68
C ALA A 716 83.08 -2.70 -5.14
N ASN A 717 82.49 -3.49 -6.05
CA ASN A 717 81.90 -4.81 -5.75
C ASN A 717 82.98 -5.76 -5.16
N PRO A 718 82.60 -6.85 -4.48
CA PRO A 718 82.59 -8.14 -5.21
C PRO A 718 81.51 -9.15 -4.75
N PHE A 719 80.84 -9.80 -5.72
CA PHE A 719 80.85 -11.27 -5.91
C PHE A 719 79.79 -11.70 -6.94
N ALA A 720 80.26 -12.04 -8.14
CA ALA A 720 79.68 -13.07 -9.01
C ALA A 720 80.70 -14.24 -9.01
N SER A 721 80.43 -15.50 -9.38
CA SER A 721 79.59 -16.11 -10.45
C SER A 721 79.45 -17.63 -10.09
N PRO A 722 79.36 -18.66 -10.99
CA PRO A 722 79.01 -18.76 -12.43
C PRO A 722 78.11 -19.99 -12.84
N SER A 723 77.91 -20.20 -14.17
CA SER A 723 77.65 -21.49 -14.90
C SER A 723 76.25 -22.16 -14.79
N ALA A 724 75.50 -22.55 -15.84
CA ALA A 724 75.70 -23.47 -17.00
C ALA A 724 75.50 -24.99 -16.68
N SER A 725 74.83 -25.85 -17.48
CA SER A 725 74.12 -25.77 -18.80
C SER A 725 73.28 -27.07 -19.10
N ASN A 726 72.67 -27.21 -20.31
CA ASN A 726 71.99 -28.41 -20.90
C ASN A 726 70.62 -28.84 -20.29
N SER A 727 69.66 -29.54 -20.95
CA SER A 727 69.44 -29.95 -22.37
C SER A 727 68.00 -30.46 -22.63
N ASN A 728 67.48 -30.30 -23.86
CA ASN A 728 66.26 -30.93 -24.46
C ASN A 728 66.40 -32.49 -24.61
N PRO A 729 65.35 -33.35 -24.87
CA PRO A 729 64.45 -33.30 -26.08
C PRO A 729 63.02 -33.98 -26.04
N PHE A 730 62.35 -34.00 -27.21
CA PHE A 730 61.01 -34.56 -27.60
C PHE A 730 59.77 -33.84 -27.03
N GLY A 731 58.65 -33.58 -27.75
CA GLY A 731 58.18 -33.70 -29.17
C GLY A 731 56.71 -33.18 -29.21
N SER A 732 56.03 -32.76 -30.29
CA SER A 732 56.19 -32.94 -31.76
C SER A 732 55.35 -31.91 -32.58
N SER A 733 55.82 -31.53 -33.78
CA SER A 733 55.11 -31.19 -35.05
C SER A 733 53.79 -30.35 -35.14
N SER A 734 53.45 -29.62 -36.23
CA SER A 734 54.14 -28.59 -37.05
C SER A 734 53.38 -28.28 -38.38
N LYS A 735 53.22 -26.98 -38.73
CA LYS A 735 53.21 -26.42 -40.13
C LYS A 735 52.07 -26.79 -41.12
N PRO A 736 51.98 -26.18 -42.33
CA PRO A 736 52.40 -24.83 -42.80
C PRO A 736 51.35 -24.11 -43.70
N ASP A 737 51.56 -22.82 -44.05
CA ASP A 737 51.93 -22.37 -45.42
C ASP A 737 52.00 -20.83 -45.61
N THR A 738 52.68 -20.41 -46.68
CA THR A 738 53.01 -19.02 -47.15
C THR A 738 53.32 -19.13 -48.67
N PRO A 739 53.61 -18.08 -49.48
CA PRO A 739 53.73 -16.63 -49.23
C PRO A 739 53.07 -15.69 -50.29
N ALA A 740 53.33 -14.37 -50.15
CA ALA A 740 53.69 -13.40 -51.23
C ALA A 740 52.82 -12.14 -51.43
N GLU A 741 53.54 -11.01 -51.48
CA GLU A 741 53.22 -9.63 -51.86
C GLU A 741 53.17 -9.42 -53.42
N PRO A 742 52.97 -8.20 -53.99
CA PRO A 742 52.42 -6.92 -53.47
C PRO A 742 51.47 -6.16 -54.47
N ALA A 743 51.10 -4.92 -54.10
CA ALA A 743 51.18 -3.68 -54.93
C ALA A 743 49.91 -2.94 -55.44
N LYS A 744 49.87 -1.64 -55.05
CA LYS A 744 49.34 -0.42 -55.73
C LYS A 744 47.81 -0.31 -55.97
N ALA A 745 47.08 0.73 -55.53
CA ALA A 745 47.29 2.19 -55.35
C ALA A 745 47.09 3.06 -56.61
N SER A 746 46.09 3.95 -56.52
CA SER A 746 45.95 5.33 -57.09
C SER A 746 44.45 5.68 -57.23
N GLU A 747 43.97 6.92 -57.25
CA GLU A 747 44.33 8.22 -56.63
C GLU A 747 43.15 9.18 -56.89
N THR A 748 42.95 10.38 -56.31
CA THR A 748 43.23 11.05 -55.01
C THR A 748 42.77 12.51 -55.18
N GLN A 749 42.22 13.19 -54.15
CA GLN A 749 42.36 14.64 -53.80
C GLN A 749 41.13 15.22 -53.05
N GLU A 750 41.23 16.19 -52.14
CA GLU A 750 42.34 16.56 -51.23
C GLU A 750 41.85 17.38 -50.01
N LYS A 751 42.72 17.44 -48.99
CA LYS A 751 42.66 18.01 -47.65
C LYS A 751 42.55 19.54 -47.55
N GLU A 752 42.02 20.04 -46.42
CA GLU A 752 42.62 21.02 -45.46
C GLU A 752 41.81 20.96 -44.12
N LYS A 753 42.24 21.33 -42.91
CA LYS A 753 43.56 21.45 -42.23
C LYS A 753 43.30 21.41 -40.70
N SER A 754 44.30 21.05 -39.90
CA SER A 754 44.20 20.93 -38.43
C SER A 754 44.39 22.24 -37.66
N LEU A 755 43.69 22.40 -36.53
CA LEU A 755 44.10 23.29 -35.43
C LEU A 755 44.63 22.48 -34.23
N THR A 756 45.59 23.05 -33.51
CA THR A 756 46.47 22.35 -32.57
C THR A 756 45.91 22.21 -31.16
N LYS A 757 46.21 21.07 -30.53
CA LYS A 757 46.01 20.80 -29.10
C LYS A 757 46.78 21.79 -28.22
N SER A 758 46.15 22.25 -27.13
CA SER A 758 46.80 23.13 -26.15
C SER A 758 47.80 22.38 -25.26
N PHE A 759 48.86 23.09 -24.85
CA PHE A 759 49.97 22.63 -23.99
C PHE A 759 49.55 21.96 -22.66
N ALA A 760 48.29 22.13 -22.23
CA ALA A 760 47.72 21.49 -21.04
C ALA A 760 47.57 19.95 -21.16
N GLU A 761 47.38 19.39 -22.36
CA GLU A 761 47.23 17.94 -22.53
C GLU A 761 48.55 17.15 -22.33
N THR A 762 49.70 17.82 -22.38
CA THR A 762 51.03 17.19 -22.31
C THR A 762 51.63 17.08 -20.90
N LEU A 763 50.91 17.48 -19.84
CA LEU A 763 51.43 17.53 -18.46
C LEU A 763 50.65 16.68 -17.42
N SER A 764 49.87 15.70 -17.85
CA SER A 764 49.22 14.73 -16.94
C SER A 764 50.04 13.44 -16.77
N LEU A 765 51.25 13.57 -16.21
CA LEU A 765 52.05 12.44 -15.73
C LEU A 765 51.47 11.87 -14.41
N ASN A 766 50.32 11.19 -14.49
CA ASN A 766 49.82 10.25 -13.47
C ASN A 766 48.53 9.51 -13.91
N ALA A 767 48.47 9.06 -15.17
CA ALA A 767 47.47 8.10 -15.62
C ALA A 767 48.10 6.70 -15.71
N PRO A 768 47.56 5.66 -15.01
CA PRO A 768 47.98 4.29 -15.27
C PRO A 768 47.58 3.88 -16.71
N PRO A 769 48.35 3.01 -17.36
CA PRO A 769 48.23 2.75 -18.80
C PRO A 769 46.87 2.14 -19.15
N THR A 770 46.20 2.74 -20.13
CA THR A 770 44.94 2.24 -20.69
C THR A 770 45.19 0.95 -21.46
N GLN A 771 45.04 -0.19 -20.79
CA GLN A 771 44.81 -1.44 -21.51
C GLN A 771 43.46 -1.32 -22.24
N PRO A 772 43.35 -1.70 -23.53
CA PRO A 772 42.04 -1.89 -24.14
C PRO A 772 41.28 -2.92 -23.29
N ALA A 773 39.99 -2.67 -23.03
CA ALA A 773 39.20 -3.58 -22.22
C ALA A 773 39.28 -5.00 -22.82
N PRO A 774 39.47 -6.05 -21.99
CA PRO A 774 39.43 -7.42 -22.50
C PRO A 774 38.08 -7.66 -23.19
N PRO A 775 38.04 -8.48 -24.25
CA PRO A 775 36.79 -8.78 -24.95
C PRO A 775 35.75 -9.31 -23.95
N PRO A 776 34.46 -8.92 -24.09
CA PRO A 776 33.43 -9.27 -23.12
C PRO A 776 33.33 -10.79 -23.00
N GLU A 777 33.27 -11.28 -21.76
CA GLU A 777 33.10 -12.70 -21.49
C GLU A 777 31.66 -13.10 -21.82
N PRO A 778 31.43 -14.07 -22.73
CA PRO A 778 30.09 -14.51 -23.07
C PRO A 778 29.43 -15.21 -21.88
N TRP A 779 28.10 -15.08 -21.77
CA TRP A 779 27.35 -15.84 -20.78
C TRP A 779 27.33 -17.33 -21.14
N PRO A 780 27.52 -18.24 -20.15
CA PRO A 780 27.36 -19.66 -20.39
C PRO A 780 25.87 -20.01 -20.53
N ASP A 781 25.60 -21.17 -21.15
CA ASP A 781 24.24 -21.67 -21.36
C ASP A 781 23.44 -21.72 -20.05
N ALA A 782 22.12 -21.52 -20.13
CA ALA A 782 21.23 -21.45 -18.97
C ALA A 782 21.26 -22.67 -18.04
N LYS A 783 21.81 -23.81 -18.48
CA LYS A 783 22.01 -25.04 -17.67
C LYS A 783 23.29 -25.03 -16.84
N GLU A 784 24.26 -24.19 -17.18
CA GLU A 784 25.54 -24.03 -16.48
C GLU A 784 25.51 -22.84 -15.49
N GLN A 785 24.45 -22.04 -15.53
CA GLN A 785 24.20 -20.94 -14.60
C GLN A 785 23.72 -21.47 -13.24
N PRO A 786 24.04 -20.78 -12.13
CA PRO A 786 23.55 -21.17 -10.81
C PRO A 786 22.02 -21.06 -10.75
N GLN A 787 21.37 -21.97 -10.01
CA GLN A 787 19.92 -21.94 -9.82
C GLN A 787 19.49 -20.58 -9.22
N PRO A 788 18.61 -19.82 -9.91
CA PRO A 788 18.12 -18.54 -9.40
C PRO A 788 17.21 -18.74 -8.19
N TYR A 789 17.05 -17.66 -7.42
CA TYR A 789 16.01 -17.57 -6.40
C TYR A 789 14.62 -17.43 -7.04
N PRO A 790 13.51 -17.70 -6.32
CA PRO A 790 12.16 -17.37 -6.78
C PRO A 790 12.08 -15.93 -7.29
N THR A 791 11.19 -15.68 -8.25
CA THR A 791 10.96 -14.32 -8.78
C THR A 791 9.79 -13.72 -8.02
N LEU A 792 10.06 -12.65 -7.28
CA LEU A 792 9.07 -11.91 -6.50
C LEU A 792 9.05 -10.47 -6.99
N TYR A 793 7.90 -9.93 -7.33
CA TYR A 793 7.74 -8.56 -7.82
C TYR A 793 7.63 -7.60 -6.64
N LEU A 794 8.02 -6.35 -6.85
CA LEU A 794 7.87 -5.28 -5.86
C LEU A 794 6.57 -4.52 -6.18
N ALA A 795 5.44 -5.02 -5.67
CA ALA A 795 4.10 -4.56 -6.02
C ALA A 795 3.68 -3.31 -5.23
N ASP A 796 3.88 -3.32 -3.92
CA ASP A 796 3.52 -2.21 -3.04
C ASP A 796 4.74 -1.35 -2.71
N ALA A 797 4.55 -0.02 -2.78
CA ALA A 797 5.58 0.97 -2.50
C ALA A 797 5.01 2.12 -1.64
N GLU A 798 5.39 2.14 -0.36
CA GLU A 798 4.87 3.09 0.65
C GLU A 798 5.99 3.94 1.25
N TYR A 799 5.70 5.15 1.69
CA TYR A 799 6.69 6.00 2.36
C TYR A 799 6.86 5.60 3.84
N GLU A 800 8.10 5.56 4.34
CA GLU A 800 8.37 5.24 5.76
C GLU A 800 7.74 6.29 6.68
N THR A 801 6.67 5.89 7.37
CA THR A 801 6.00 6.64 8.45
C THR A 801 6.68 6.40 9.79
N LEU A 802 6.84 7.45 10.59
CA LEU A 802 7.51 7.39 11.89
C LEU A 802 6.63 7.89 13.02
N ASP A 803 6.60 7.14 14.12
CA ASP A 803 6.11 7.64 15.40
C ASP A 803 6.91 8.85 15.89
N PRO A 804 6.26 9.86 16.48
CA PRO A 804 6.95 11.01 17.05
C PRO A 804 7.70 10.56 18.30
N THR A 805 9.05 10.60 18.26
CA THR A 805 9.88 10.12 19.37
C THR A 805 9.52 10.82 20.68
N PRO A 806 9.26 10.08 21.79
CA PRO A 806 8.85 10.69 23.05
C PRO A 806 9.92 11.68 23.53
N THR A 807 9.48 12.90 23.84
CA THR A 807 10.37 13.96 24.28
C THR A 807 11.05 13.54 25.58
N LYS A 808 12.39 13.58 25.62
CA LYS A 808 13.13 13.21 26.84
C LYS A 808 12.65 14.05 28.02
N LEU A 809 12.08 13.39 29.02
CA LEU A 809 11.72 14.00 30.30
C LEU A 809 12.98 14.66 30.92
N PRO A 810 12.88 15.89 31.45
CA PRO A 810 13.98 16.50 32.18
C PRO A 810 14.24 15.74 33.49
N GLU A 811 15.51 15.67 33.92
CA GLU A 811 16.03 14.86 35.04
C GLU A 811 15.38 15.09 36.43
N ASN A 812 14.42 16.02 36.54
CA ASN A 812 13.82 16.46 37.80
C ASN A 812 12.36 16.02 38.01
N ALA A 813 11.78 15.21 37.10
CA ALA A 813 10.43 14.68 37.27
C ALA A 813 10.41 13.42 38.16
N ARG A 814 9.92 13.54 39.40
CA ARG A 814 9.54 12.39 40.23
C ARG A 814 8.07 12.06 40.04
N ILE A 815 7.78 10.79 39.78
CA ILE A 815 6.45 10.19 39.81
C ILE A 815 6.34 9.41 41.12
N GLU A 816 5.18 9.44 41.79
CA GLU A 816 4.91 8.64 42.99
C GLU A 816 4.22 7.33 42.58
N ASP A 817 4.70 6.20 43.11
CA ASP A 817 4.30 4.85 42.69
C ASP A 817 2.96 4.39 43.32
N ALA A 818 2.25 3.50 42.60
CA ALA A 818 1.10 2.76 43.11
C ALA A 818 1.15 1.28 42.67
N ASP A 819 1.62 0.43 43.60
CA ASP A 819 1.42 -1.03 43.74
C ASP A 819 1.18 -1.92 42.50
N ALA A 820 2.28 -2.43 41.90
CA ALA A 820 2.38 -3.79 41.35
C ALA A 820 3.86 -4.25 41.30
N PRO A 821 4.18 -5.56 41.50
CA PRO A 821 5.56 -6.04 41.53
C PRO A 821 6.11 -6.40 40.13
N GLU A 822 6.86 -5.48 39.55
CA GLU A 822 7.67 -5.66 38.32
C GLU A 822 9.18 -5.80 38.66
N PRO A 823 10.03 -6.36 37.76
CA PRO A 823 11.45 -6.60 38.03
C PRO A 823 12.30 -5.31 38.13
N SER A 824 13.47 -5.43 38.76
CA SER A 824 14.33 -4.30 39.11
C SER A 824 14.83 -3.49 37.90
N ALA A 825 14.67 -2.17 37.96
CA ALA A 825 15.17 -1.23 36.93
C ALA A 825 16.66 -1.37 36.63
N LEU A 826 17.47 -1.80 37.61
CA LEU A 826 18.91 -2.08 37.44
C LEU A 826 19.20 -3.21 36.45
N ASP A 827 18.31 -4.20 36.31
CA ASP A 827 18.47 -5.27 35.31
C ASP A 827 18.13 -4.76 33.91
N ARG A 828 17.23 -3.77 33.80
CA ARG A 828 16.90 -3.09 32.55
C ARG A 828 18.04 -2.17 32.08
N GLU A 829 18.60 -1.35 32.98
CA GLU A 829 19.78 -0.54 32.70
C GLU A 829 21.01 -1.40 32.35
N ALA A 830 21.19 -2.55 33.02
CA ALA A 830 22.25 -3.50 32.68
C ALA A 830 22.06 -4.08 31.26
N PHE A 831 20.83 -4.42 30.86
CA PHE A 831 20.52 -4.95 29.52
C PHE A 831 20.64 -3.89 28.42
N GLU A 832 20.15 -2.67 28.66
CA GLU A 832 20.25 -1.51 27.76
C GLU A 832 21.71 -1.09 27.53
N SER A 833 22.61 -1.29 28.52
CA SER A 833 24.04 -1.01 28.39
C SER A 833 24.84 -1.99 27.50
N THR A 834 24.24 -3.13 27.09
CA THR A 834 24.92 -4.16 26.29
C THR A 834 24.66 -4.12 24.78
N MET A 835 23.73 -3.30 24.27
CA MET A 835 23.41 -3.23 22.83
C MET A 835 23.81 -1.91 22.16
N ASP A 836 24.24 -1.97 20.89
CA ASP A 836 24.62 -0.76 20.14
C ASP A 836 23.39 0.11 19.84
N SER A 837 23.47 1.38 20.23
CA SER A 837 22.54 2.46 19.84
C SER A 837 22.19 2.54 18.35
N ALA A 838 23.05 2.01 17.46
CA ALA A 838 22.77 1.88 16.03
C ALA A 838 21.85 0.70 15.74
N PHE A 839 22.13 -0.47 16.32
CA PHE A 839 21.31 -1.67 16.18
C PHE A 839 19.92 -1.47 16.78
N GLN A 840 19.80 -0.77 17.92
CA GLN A 840 18.50 -0.45 18.50
C GLN A 840 17.68 0.42 17.52
N LYS A 841 18.25 1.51 16.98
CA LYS A 841 17.58 2.33 15.96
C LYS A 841 17.26 1.56 14.67
N PHE A 842 18.08 0.58 14.29
CA PHE A 842 17.83 -0.29 13.16
C PHE A 842 16.63 -1.19 13.44
N ALA A 843 16.58 -1.83 14.61
CA ALA A 843 15.48 -2.68 15.05
C ALA A 843 14.16 -1.90 15.21
N ASP A 844 14.19 -0.73 15.86
CA ASP A 844 13.01 0.14 16.07
C ASP A 844 12.38 0.61 14.74
N ARG A 845 13.20 0.81 13.69
CA ARG A 845 12.72 1.19 12.35
C ARG A 845 12.25 0.01 11.50
N LEU A 846 12.74 -1.20 11.78
CA LEU A 846 12.24 -2.41 11.14
C LEU A 846 10.98 -2.94 11.84
N SER A 847 10.82 -2.76 13.16
CA SER A 847 9.64 -3.22 13.89
C SER A 847 8.36 -2.47 13.50
N GLN A 848 8.48 -1.19 13.13
CA GLN A 848 7.37 -0.39 12.56
C GLN A 848 6.87 -0.95 11.22
N ASN A 849 7.74 -1.56 10.41
CA ASN A 849 7.43 -2.06 9.07
C ASN A 849 8.19 -3.38 8.79
N PRO A 850 7.77 -4.52 9.40
CA PRO A 850 8.58 -5.74 9.44
C PRO A 850 8.69 -6.48 8.11
N GLU A 851 7.74 -6.26 7.18
CA GLU A 851 7.68 -6.89 5.86
C GLU A 851 8.43 -6.07 4.77
N GLN A 852 9.02 -4.91 5.12
CA GLN A 852 9.78 -4.10 4.17
C GLN A 852 10.99 -4.92 3.66
N ALA A 853 11.09 -5.16 2.35
CA ALA A 853 12.20 -5.92 1.75
C ALA A 853 13.30 -5.01 1.19
N ILE A 854 12.93 -3.82 0.71
CA ILE A 854 13.85 -2.77 0.28
C ILE A 854 13.49 -1.41 0.87
N ARG A 855 14.49 -0.53 0.94
CA ARG A 855 14.37 0.91 1.23
C ARG A 855 15.07 1.69 0.12
N TYR A 856 14.37 2.60 -0.54
CA TYR A 856 14.86 3.39 -1.68
C TYR A 856 14.84 4.89 -1.36
N GLU A 857 15.98 5.57 -1.50
CA GLU A 857 16.10 7.02 -1.40
C GLU A 857 17.37 7.50 -2.13
N PHE A 858 17.24 8.13 -3.31
CA PHE A 858 18.39 8.63 -4.05
C PHE A 858 19.03 9.86 -3.35
N GLY A 859 20.24 9.68 -2.83
CA GLY A 859 20.96 10.71 -2.08
C GLY A 859 20.66 10.73 -0.58
N GLY A 860 19.89 9.77 -0.09
CA GLY A 860 19.49 9.63 1.31
C GLY A 860 20.58 9.16 2.28
N THR A 861 20.16 8.80 3.49
CA THR A 861 21.04 8.20 4.51
C THR A 861 20.65 6.74 4.80
N PRO A 862 21.55 5.75 4.61
CA PRO A 862 21.24 4.36 4.89
C PRO A 862 21.11 4.08 6.39
N LEU A 863 20.20 3.17 6.74
CA LEU A 863 19.97 2.73 8.11
C LEU A 863 21.05 1.70 8.51
N LEU A 864 21.97 2.07 9.40
CA LEU A 864 23.10 1.21 9.76
C LEU A 864 22.72 0.14 10.80
N TYR A 865 22.99 -1.12 10.48
CA TYR A 865 22.84 -2.26 11.39
C TYR A 865 23.80 -2.16 12.59
N SER A 866 25.03 -1.68 12.35
CA SER A 866 26.07 -1.49 13.38
C SER A 866 27.01 -0.36 12.96
N LYS A 867 27.50 0.42 13.94
CA LYS A 867 28.54 1.45 13.70
C LYS A 867 29.96 0.89 13.82
N THR A 868 30.14 -0.26 14.46
CA THR A 868 31.46 -0.86 14.75
C THR A 868 32.01 -1.64 13.56
N ASP A 869 31.15 -2.15 12.68
CA ASP A 869 31.51 -2.87 11.45
C ASP A 869 32.23 -1.94 10.44
N PRO A 870 33.24 -2.43 9.68
CA PRO A 870 33.97 -1.65 8.67
C PRO A 870 33.14 -0.91 7.60
N VAL A 871 31.87 -1.28 7.34
CA VAL A 871 30.98 -0.48 6.48
C VAL A 871 30.39 0.69 7.28
N GLY A 872 29.93 0.45 8.51
CA GLY A 872 29.43 1.47 9.43
C GLY A 872 30.48 2.50 9.83
N GLN A 873 31.73 2.08 10.09
CA GLN A 873 32.85 2.99 10.37
C GLN A 873 33.16 3.90 9.17
N LYS A 874 33.11 3.38 7.94
CA LYS A 874 33.24 4.19 6.73
C LYS A 874 32.11 5.20 6.67
N LEU A 875 30.86 4.75 6.59
CA LEU A 875 29.70 5.63 6.40
C LEU A 875 29.54 6.69 7.51
N SER A 876 30.01 6.44 8.74
CA SER A 876 29.99 7.41 9.84
C SER A 876 31.17 8.40 9.89
N GLN A 877 32.33 8.09 9.30
CA GLN A 877 33.54 8.93 9.37
C GLN A 877 34.00 9.50 8.01
N GLY A 878 33.53 8.94 6.89
CA GLY A 878 33.85 9.39 5.54
C GLY A 878 32.99 8.67 4.49
N GLY A 879 32.21 9.45 3.72
CA GLY A 879 31.20 8.94 2.79
C GLY A 879 31.70 7.93 1.73
N MET A 880 30.75 7.32 1.02
CA MET A 880 30.96 6.21 0.09
C MET A 880 32.14 6.45 -0.88
N PRO A 881 32.94 5.40 -1.18
CA PRO A 881 34.13 5.53 -2.01
C PRO A 881 33.78 6.05 -3.42
N GLY A 882 34.64 6.91 -3.97
CA GLY A 882 34.42 7.54 -5.27
C GLY A 882 34.15 6.56 -6.42
N CYS A 883 33.45 7.02 -7.45
CA CYS A 883 33.12 6.23 -8.62
C CYS A 883 34.37 5.87 -9.42
N GLY A 884 34.55 4.57 -9.72
CA GLY A 884 35.72 4.06 -10.45
C GLY A 884 35.85 4.51 -11.91
N ASN A 885 34.78 5.07 -12.51
CA ASN A 885 34.76 5.52 -13.91
C ASN A 885 35.10 7.02 -14.07
N CYS A 886 34.47 7.88 -13.26
CA CYS A 886 34.60 9.33 -13.35
C CYS A 886 35.39 9.99 -12.20
N GLY A 887 35.65 9.27 -11.09
CA GLY A 887 36.26 9.83 -9.88
C GLY A 887 35.33 10.69 -9.01
N GLY A 888 34.08 10.90 -9.44
CA GLY A 888 33.07 11.66 -8.69
C GLY A 888 32.60 10.95 -7.42
N ARG A 889 31.90 11.68 -6.54
CA ARG A 889 31.32 11.12 -5.31
C ARG A 889 30.23 10.09 -5.61
N ARG A 890 30.10 9.08 -4.74
CA ARG A 890 28.94 8.18 -4.71
C ARG A 890 27.92 8.64 -3.67
N THR A 891 26.66 8.34 -3.93
CA THR A 891 25.50 8.61 -3.06
C THR A 891 24.73 7.32 -2.82
N PHE A 892 24.03 7.24 -1.68
CA PHE A 892 23.08 6.18 -1.40
C PHE A 892 21.95 6.17 -2.45
N GLU A 893 21.36 4.99 -2.67
CA GLU A 893 20.18 4.86 -3.51
C GLU A 893 19.22 3.75 -3.03
N VAL A 894 19.73 2.53 -2.78
CA VAL A 894 18.89 1.42 -2.33
C VAL A 894 19.57 0.60 -1.24
N GLN A 895 18.77 0.14 -0.28
CA GLN A 895 19.15 -0.74 0.80
C GLN A 895 18.23 -1.97 0.82
N LEU A 896 18.79 -3.17 0.95
CA LEU A 896 18.04 -4.39 1.22
C LEU A 896 18.06 -4.68 2.73
N THR A 897 16.93 -5.12 3.26
CA THR A 897 16.71 -5.44 4.68
C THR A 897 16.74 -6.96 4.92
N PRO A 898 16.87 -7.44 6.18
CA PRO A 898 16.90 -8.88 6.47
C PRO A 898 15.70 -9.67 5.93
N HIS A 899 14.52 -9.02 5.84
CA HIS A 899 13.30 -9.65 5.34
C HIS A 899 13.44 -10.14 3.89
N ALA A 900 14.21 -9.45 3.05
CA ALA A 900 14.48 -9.91 1.69
C ALA A 900 15.28 -11.23 1.64
N ILE A 901 15.97 -11.65 2.71
CA ILE A 901 16.54 -13.01 2.80
C ILE A 901 15.42 -14.03 2.97
N ALA A 902 14.46 -13.77 3.88
CA ALA A 902 13.36 -14.68 4.14
C ALA A 902 12.52 -14.93 2.87
N GLU A 903 12.27 -13.88 2.10
CA GLU A 903 11.57 -13.93 0.81
C GLU A 903 12.38 -14.65 -0.29
N LEU A 904 13.66 -14.32 -0.46
CA LEU A 904 14.51 -15.00 -1.46
C LEU A 904 14.72 -16.48 -1.13
N GLU A 905 14.77 -16.86 0.15
CA GLU A 905 15.06 -18.21 0.60
C GLU A 905 13.82 -19.00 1.05
N GLU A 906 12.60 -18.46 0.84
CA GLU A 906 11.33 -19.12 1.17
C GLU A 906 11.24 -20.53 0.54
N ASP A 907 11.76 -20.68 -0.69
CA ASP A 907 11.81 -21.95 -1.44
C ASP A 907 13.15 -22.72 -1.27
N ASP A 908 14.19 -22.16 -0.64
CA ASP A 908 15.47 -22.86 -0.44
C ASP A 908 15.53 -23.65 0.88
N LEU A 909 15.58 -24.99 0.77
CA LEU A 909 15.72 -25.91 1.91
C LEU A 909 17.18 -26.10 2.38
N SER A 910 18.13 -25.32 1.84
CA SER A 910 19.54 -25.44 2.22
C SER A 910 19.82 -24.98 3.66
N LEU A 911 20.78 -25.63 4.30
CA LEU A 911 21.26 -25.28 5.66
C LEU A 911 22.19 -24.08 5.68
N GLU A 912 22.53 -23.59 4.50
CA GLU A 912 23.51 -22.56 4.26
C GLU A 912 22.79 -21.41 3.55
N GLY A 913 21.69 -20.94 4.15
CA GLY A 913 20.99 -19.71 3.76
C GLY A 913 21.83 -18.46 4.05
N MET A 914 21.62 -17.37 3.34
CA MET A 914 22.42 -16.14 3.46
C MET A 914 22.28 -15.48 4.83
N GLU A 915 23.36 -14.85 5.31
CA GLU A 915 23.44 -14.22 6.64
C GLU A 915 23.96 -12.78 6.52
N TRP A 916 23.11 -11.81 6.18
CA TRP A 916 23.51 -10.40 6.16
C TRP A 916 22.45 -9.54 6.85
N GLY A 917 22.90 -8.58 7.66
CA GLY A 917 22.01 -7.67 8.37
C GLY A 917 21.48 -6.56 7.46
N THR A 918 22.30 -6.06 6.53
CA THR A 918 21.81 -5.21 5.43
C THR A 918 22.81 -5.10 4.27
N ILE A 919 22.31 -4.92 3.04
CA ILE A 919 23.11 -4.56 1.86
C ILE A 919 22.77 -3.13 1.46
N ILE A 920 23.77 -2.26 1.40
CA ILE A 920 23.68 -0.84 1.06
C ILE A 920 24.33 -0.62 -0.31
N VAL A 921 23.59 -0.11 -1.29
CA VAL A 921 24.10 0.23 -2.63
C VAL A 921 24.36 1.73 -2.73
N GLY A 922 25.54 2.06 -3.26
CA GLY A 922 25.96 3.43 -3.56
C GLY A 922 26.33 3.60 -5.03
N VAL A 923 25.67 4.52 -5.70
CA VAL A 923 25.85 4.80 -7.14
C VAL A 923 26.58 6.12 -7.38
N CYS A 924 27.08 6.34 -8.61
CA CYS A 924 27.65 7.63 -8.99
C CYS A 924 26.61 8.76 -8.93
N ALA A 925 26.87 9.80 -8.14
CA ALA A 925 25.95 10.93 -7.92
C ALA A 925 25.70 11.82 -9.16
N SER A 926 26.54 11.68 -10.20
CA SER A 926 26.40 12.35 -11.50
C SER A 926 26.01 11.38 -12.63
N ASP A 927 25.47 10.21 -12.27
CA ASP A 927 24.94 9.16 -13.18
C ASP A 927 25.81 8.95 -14.44
N CYS A 928 27.11 8.76 -14.25
CA CYS A 928 28.07 8.68 -15.35
C CYS A 928 27.95 7.36 -16.13
N VAL A 929 28.24 7.41 -17.44
CA VAL A 929 28.24 6.28 -18.38
C VAL A 929 29.69 5.82 -18.69
N PRO A 930 29.95 4.53 -19.03
CA PRO A 930 31.29 4.09 -19.43
C PRO A 930 31.84 4.88 -20.62
N ARG A 931 33.12 5.22 -20.58
CA ARG A 931 33.80 5.96 -21.64
C ARG A 931 33.81 5.16 -22.94
N GLY A 932 33.11 5.66 -23.96
CA GLY A 932 33.02 5.05 -25.30
C GLY A 932 31.62 4.61 -25.72
N THR A 933 30.66 4.55 -24.79
CA THR A 933 29.24 4.27 -25.07
C THR A 933 28.63 5.40 -25.90
N LYS A 934 27.92 5.11 -27.00
CA LYS A 934 27.20 6.12 -27.77
C LYS A 934 25.80 6.38 -27.20
N THR A 935 25.17 7.49 -27.59
CA THR A 935 23.75 7.74 -27.28
C THR A 935 22.88 6.63 -27.88
N GLY A 936 21.94 6.08 -27.10
CA GLY A 936 21.11 4.92 -27.45
C GLY A 936 21.72 3.55 -27.13
N GLU A 937 23.03 3.45 -26.90
CA GLU A 937 23.69 2.20 -26.47
C GLU A 937 23.62 2.05 -24.93
N VAL A 938 23.54 0.81 -24.43
CA VAL A 938 23.55 0.53 -22.98
C VAL A 938 24.98 0.46 -22.46
N GLY A 939 25.27 1.26 -21.42
CA GLY A 939 26.49 1.18 -20.63
C GLY A 939 26.28 0.45 -19.31
N HIS A 940 27.26 -0.37 -18.91
CA HIS A 940 27.24 -1.10 -17.64
C HIS A 940 28.39 -0.68 -16.72
N ILE A 941 28.11 -0.38 -15.45
CA ILE A 941 29.09 0.05 -14.44
C ILE A 941 28.92 -0.74 -13.15
N GLU A 942 30.02 -1.27 -12.61
CA GLU A 942 30.07 -1.80 -11.25
C GLU A 942 29.99 -0.66 -10.23
N GLU A 943 28.90 -0.63 -9.48
CA GLU A 943 28.66 0.34 -8.41
C GLU A 943 29.04 -0.23 -7.03
N TRP A 944 29.06 0.62 -6.00
CA TRP A 944 29.52 0.19 -4.68
C TRP A 944 28.42 -0.56 -3.94
N ALA A 945 28.76 -1.70 -3.34
CA ALA A 945 27.92 -2.43 -2.42
C ALA A 945 28.65 -2.58 -1.07
N GLY A 946 28.07 -2.03 0.00
CA GLY A 946 28.49 -2.27 1.38
C GLY A 946 27.57 -3.29 2.02
N VAL A 947 28.13 -4.31 2.68
CA VAL A 947 27.34 -5.36 3.34
C VAL A 947 27.69 -5.37 4.82
N GLN A 948 26.69 -5.17 5.67
CA GLN A 948 26.81 -5.38 7.11
C GLN A 948 26.35 -6.79 7.43
N TRP A 949 27.21 -7.57 8.09
CA TRP A 949 26.96 -8.98 8.38
C TRP A 949 26.43 -9.13 9.80
N GLU A 950 25.56 -10.11 10.04
CA GLU A 950 25.03 -10.36 11.38
C GLU A 950 26.16 -10.75 12.35
N GLU A 951 26.11 -10.18 13.55
CA GLU A 951 27.09 -10.44 14.60
C GLU A 951 26.89 -11.86 15.16
N LEU A 952 27.82 -12.76 14.85
CA LEU A 952 27.91 -14.04 15.54
C LEU A 952 28.35 -13.77 16.97
N VAL A 953 27.44 -13.92 17.93
CA VAL A 953 27.73 -13.84 19.37
C VAL A 953 28.91 -14.77 19.68
N SER A 954 30.09 -14.19 19.90
CA SER A 954 31.29 -14.97 20.13
C SER A 954 31.16 -15.69 21.46
N ARG A 955 30.99 -17.02 21.42
CA ARG A 955 31.11 -17.86 22.62
C ARG A 955 32.49 -17.66 23.24
N LYS A 956 32.54 -16.92 24.34
CA LYS A 956 33.63 -16.91 25.32
C LYS A 956 33.26 -17.80 26.49
#